data_AF-A0A084AQ70-F1
#
_entry.id   AF-A0A084AQ70-F1
#
_cell.length_a   1.000
_cell.length_b   1.000
_cell.length_c   1.000
_cell.angle_alpha   90.00
_cell.angle_beta   90.00
_cell.angle_gamma   90.00
#
_symmetry.space_group_name_H-M   'P 1'
#
loop_
_entity.id
_entity.type
_entity.pdbx_description
1 polymer ?
#
loop_
_entity_poly.entity_id
_entity_poly.type
_entity_poly.pdbx_seq_one_letter_code
_entity_poly.pdbx_strand_id
1 'polypeptide(L)'
;MKSQTNLITARLTPQTEPILLQIFRPNTPAIMAPNGRATASTVTQVPVTPGHMPPQQFENLVDGYGQPFHVPDFSINDIRKAIPKDCFERSALRGLSYVLRDLSLIIITFYTFNGWLDVDGVESSLTRWSLWSVYGFLNGLFGTGLWVLAHECGHQAFSPSKVINDTVGFVLHSSLLVPYFSWKISHGKHHKGTAHMQRDMVFVPRTRDEHCQRFRIPTEKLHEVVQDTPLYAAYYIFTRLLFGWPTYLLTNGTGHDFHEKQPEGRGLGKRNGFLTGINHFNPQSPLFEDKDAKLIFLSDMGILAAAALLCLVGSTYGWISLWKWYVMPYLWVNSWLVSITLLQHTDPSLPHYTPETWTFVRGAAATIDRDFGFIGRHLFHGIIETHVLHHYISTIPFYNADKATEAIKSVMGSHYRAETRMGPLGFLKSLWRNVKMCRWVEPSAEAKGISEGVLFYRNRVGLGPHPKKFGRPAGEHFYPGASISDSALSCFRTVDNKVNQTAWKDNALVLFLSTVYEGQETVVCKRKRPKAVQPYSRPIRTFFGDEAVKEVSIPAIAVDYNYYMNAVDRADHLRANMKTQHRQRRGAGRAIALSFLLKTAISNTFILQRDGQPAWKPYRTLSEWQDALSDALCKEFYDICRQTEPSRKRFCAGDEFTPISQHKWVDRGKRGPCKGCQGLQIRPNSCIY
;
A
#
# COMPACT_ATOMS: atom_id res chain seq x y z
N MET A 1 38.21 -49.44 16.44
CA MET A 1 37.82 -49.77 17.81
C MET A 1 36.53 -49.04 18.15
N LYS A 2 35.62 -49.71 18.86
CA LYS A 2 34.20 -49.42 19.08
C LYS A 2 33.94 -48.21 20.01
N SER A 3 32.95 -47.37 19.69
CA SER A 3 31.72 -47.10 20.47
C SER A 3 30.87 -46.05 19.72
N GLN A 4 29.75 -46.43 19.11
CA GLN A 4 28.36 -46.29 19.61
C GLN A 4 28.02 -44.98 20.34
N THR A 5 27.29 -44.10 19.65
CA THR A 5 26.22 -43.30 20.26
C THR A 5 25.09 -43.15 19.25
N ASN A 6 23.91 -43.67 19.63
CA ASN A 6 22.69 -43.71 18.84
C ASN A 6 22.05 -42.32 18.72
N LEU A 7 21.77 -41.88 17.50
CA LEU A 7 20.80 -40.82 17.19
C LEU A 7 19.69 -41.46 16.34
N ILE A 8 18.51 -41.60 16.97
CA ILE A 8 17.30 -42.09 16.32
C ILE A 8 16.87 -41.07 15.27
N THR A 9 17.08 -41.40 14.00
CA THR A 9 16.47 -40.75 12.84
C THR A 9 15.35 -41.67 12.37
N ALA A 10 14.10 -41.29 12.63
CA ALA A 10 12.96 -42.00 12.05
C ALA A 10 12.84 -41.60 10.56
N ARG A 11 13.28 -42.51 9.69
CA ARG A 11 12.95 -42.52 8.26
C ARG A 11 11.48 -42.89 8.10
N LEU A 12 10.72 -42.12 7.34
CA LEU A 12 9.50 -42.59 6.68
C LEU A 12 9.83 -42.73 5.20
N THR A 13 9.84 -43.97 4.72
CA THR A 13 9.95 -44.32 3.30
C THR A 13 8.58 -44.30 2.61
N PRO A 14 8.56 -44.18 1.27
CA PRO A 14 7.42 -43.71 0.48
C PRO A 14 6.65 -44.87 -0.15
N GLN A 15 5.32 -44.76 -0.26
CA GLN A 15 4.55 -45.43 -1.33
C GLN A 15 3.27 -44.65 -1.68
N THR A 16 2.97 -44.62 -2.98
CA THR A 16 1.72 -44.26 -3.69
C THR A 16 1.43 -42.78 -4.02
N GLU A 17 1.60 -42.43 -5.31
CA GLU A 17 0.80 -41.44 -6.06
C GLU A 17 -0.49 -42.11 -6.63
N PRO A 18 -1.36 -41.45 -7.42
CA PRO A 18 -2.19 -40.27 -7.11
C PRO A 18 -3.66 -40.47 -7.58
N ILE A 19 -4.68 -40.16 -6.76
CA ILE A 19 -6.05 -39.93 -7.26
C ILE A 19 -6.70 -38.82 -6.43
N LEU A 20 -6.75 -37.60 -6.98
CA LEU A 20 -7.57 -36.51 -6.45
C LEU A 20 -8.28 -35.81 -7.62
N LEU A 21 -9.34 -36.45 -8.08
CA LEU A 21 -10.44 -35.85 -8.83
C LEU A 21 -11.73 -36.31 -8.15
N GLN A 22 -12.63 -35.36 -7.92
CA GLN A 22 -13.93 -35.49 -7.26
C GLN A 22 -13.87 -35.56 -5.72
N ILE A 23 -14.30 -34.48 -5.07
CA ILE A 23 -15.32 -34.41 -4.00
C ILE A 23 -15.33 -32.95 -3.54
N PHE A 24 -16.21 -32.14 -4.14
CA PHE A 24 -16.87 -30.98 -3.54
C PHE A 24 -18.05 -30.60 -4.45
N ARG A 25 -19.14 -31.36 -4.33
CA ARG A 25 -20.49 -30.89 -4.67
C ARG A 25 -21.20 -30.62 -3.33
N PRO A 26 -21.66 -29.40 -3.03
CA PRO A 26 -22.67 -29.22 -2.00
C PRO A 26 -24.02 -29.64 -2.58
N ASN A 27 -24.54 -30.77 -2.08
CA ASN A 27 -25.94 -31.13 -2.23
C ASN A 27 -26.79 -30.16 -1.39
N THR A 28 -27.64 -29.37 -2.03
CA THR A 28 -28.79 -28.74 -1.37
C THR A 28 -30.04 -29.19 -2.13
N PRO A 29 -31.05 -29.77 -1.46
CA PRO A 29 -32.21 -30.32 -2.15
C PRO A 29 -33.05 -29.19 -2.76
N ALA A 30 -33.36 -29.36 -4.04
CA ALA A 30 -34.26 -28.50 -4.79
C ALA A 30 -35.69 -28.66 -4.28
N ILE A 31 -36.31 -27.55 -3.86
CA ILE A 31 -37.77 -27.45 -3.77
C ILE A 31 -38.26 -27.04 -5.16
N MET A 32 -38.82 -28.00 -5.89
CA MET A 32 -39.52 -27.77 -7.16
C MET A 32 -40.83 -27.00 -6.89
N ALA A 33 -41.00 -25.85 -7.55
CA ALA A 33 -42.31 -25.22 -7.75
C ALA A 33 -42.72 -25.40 -9.24
N PRO A 34 -44.01 -25.60 -9.56
CA PRO A 34 -44.43 -26.17 -10.82
C PRO A 34 -44.45 -25.16 -11.98
N ASN A 35 -44.28 -25.72 -13.18
CA ASN A 35 -44.43 -25.06 -14.48
C ASN A 35 -45.76 -24.27 -14.59
N GLY A 36 -45.66 -22.95 -14.55
CA GLY A 36 -46.73 -22.02 -14.92
C GLY A 36 -46.27 -21.12 -16.05
N ARG A 37 -46.88 -21.27 -17.24
CA ARG A 37 -46.74 -20.38 -18.39
C ARG A 37 -47.33 -19.01 -17.96
N ALA A 38 -46.48 -18.03 -17.67
CA ALA A 38 -46.94 -16.67 -17.39
C ALA A 38 -46.98 -15.86 -18.68
N THR A 39 -48.20 -15.51 -19.08
CA THR A 39 -48.56 -14.55 -20.11
C THR A 39 -47.96 -13.17 -19.83
N ALA A 40 -47.72 -12.40 -20.89
CA ALA A 40 -47.23 -11.03 -20.82
C ALA A 40 -48.17 -10.16 -19.96
N SER A 41 -47.75 -9.85 -18.74
CA SER A 41 -48.37 -8.80 -17.94
C SER A 41 -47.73 -7.47 -18.31
N THR A 42 -48.49 -6.65 -19.05
CA THR A 42 -48.23 -5.24 -19.25
C THR A 42 -47.95 -4.59 -17.89
N VAL A 43 -46.70 -4.18 -17.65
CA VAL A 43 -46.40 -3.28 -16.55
C VAL A 43 -47.04 -1.95 -16.92
N THR A 44 -48.19 -1.68 -16.32
CA THR A 44 -48.82 -0.37 -16.34
C THR A 44 -47.79 0.62 -15.82
N GLN A 45 -47.23 1.45 -16.71
CA GLN A 45 -46.51 2.65 -16.31
C GLN A 45 -47.49 3.48 -15.50
N VAL A 46 -47.30 3.52 -14.18
CA VAL A 46 -47.91 4.57 -13.37
C VAL A 46 -47.34 5.88 -13.92
N PRO A 47 -48.17 6.82 -14.39
CA PRO A 47 -47.67 8.12 -14.81
C PRO A 47 -47.13 8.79 -13.55
N VAL A 48 -45.81 8.81 -13.40
CA VAL A 48 -45.17 9.72 -12.45
C VAL A 48 -45.29 11.09 -13.10
N THR A 49 -46.40 11.76 -12.81
CA THR A 49 -46.49 13.22 -12.82
C THR A 49 -45.20 13.75 -12.20
N PRO A 50 -44.50 14.74 -12.78
CA PRO A 50 -43.27 15.27 -12.22
C PRO A 50 -43.59 16.02 -10.92
N GLY A 51 -43.78 15.26 -9.85
CA GLY A 51 -43.79 15.75 -8.49
C GLY A 51 -42.37 16.18 -8.18
N HIS A 52 -42.20 17.47 -7.90
CA HIS A 52 -41.05 18.00 -7.19
C HIS A 52 -40.78 17.10 -5.97
N MET A 53 -39.80 16.20 -6.06
CA MET A 53 -39.18 15.68 -4.85
C MET A 53 -38.55 16.89 -4.16
N PRO A 54 -38.76 17.09 -2.85
CA PRO A 54 -38.07 18.16 -2.14
C PRO A 54 -36.56 17.97 -2.37
N PRO A 55 -35.79 19.05 -2.57
CA PRO A 55 -34.36 18.96 -2.80
C PRO A 55 -33.74 18.11 -1.68
N GLN A 56 -33.10 17.01 -2.06
CA GLN A 56 -32.39 16.16 -1.11
C GLN A 56 -31.28 17.01 -0.47
N GLN A 57 -31.48 17.39 0.78
CA GLN A 57 -30.58 18.29 1.48
C GLN A 57 -29.36 17.50 1.97
N PHE A 58 -28.21 17.79 1.36
CA PHE A 58 -26.92 17.26 1.78
C PHE A 58 -26.32 18.17 2.85
N GLU A 59 -25.96 17.61 4.00
CA GLU A 59 -25.48 18.36 5.16
C GLU A 59 -24.27 17.68 5.82
N ASN A 60 -23.47 18.47 6.54
CA ASN A 60 -22.33 18.02 7.33
C ASN A 60 -21.29 17.21 6.54
N LEU A 61 -21.11 17.57 5.26
CA LEU A 61 -20.11 16.98 4.39
C LEU A 61 -18.80 17.76 4.52
N VAL A 62 -17.73 17.00 4.76
CA VAL A 62 -16.38 17.52 4.95
C VAL A 62 -15.40 16.65 4.18
N ASP A 63 -14.59 17.29 3.34
CA ASP A 63 -13.60 16.63 2.51
C ASP A 63 -12.41 16.09 3.32
N GLY A 64 -11.48 15.41 2.66
CA GLY A 64 -10.27 14.85 3.30
C GLY A 64 -9.28 15.88 3.84
N TYR A 65 -9.46 17.18 3.55
CA TYR A 65 -8.69 18.28 4.14
C TYR A 65 -9.40 18.96 5.32
N GLY A 66 -10.67 18.63 5.57
CA GLY A 66 -11.45 19.29 6.61
C GLY A 66 -12.24 20.49 6.13
N GLN A 67 -12.36 20.68 4.81
CA GLN A 67 -13.13 21.78 4.25
C GLN A 67 -14.58 21.37 4.04
N PRO A 68 -15.56 22.27 4.27
CA PRO A 68 -16.95 22.04 3.93
C PRO A 68 -17.09 21.67 2.46
N PHE A 69 -17.91 20.65 2.18
CA PHE A 69 -18.18 20.20 0.83
C PHE A 69 -19.67 20.34 0.52
N HIS A 70 -19.97 21.00 -0.60
CA HIS A 70 -21.32 21.03 -1.15
C HIS A 70 -21.38 20.04 -2.31
N VAL A 71 -22.52 19.37 -2.47
CA VAL A 71 -22.73 18.47 -3.61
C VAL A 71 -23.08 19.31 -4.85
N PRO A 72 -22.45 19.06 -6.01
CA PRO A 72 -22.80 19.73 -7.26
C PRO A 72 -24.30 19.66 -7.58
N ASP A 73 -24.89 20.80 -7.93
CA ASP A 73 -26.30 20.99 -8.27
C ASP A 73 -26.54 21.41 -9.74
N PHE A 74 -25.48 21.73 -10.49
CA PHE A 74 -25.56 22.00 -11.93
C PHE A 74 -25.81 20.75 -12.77
N SER A 75 -26.30 20.94 -13.99
CA SER A 75 -26.57 19.86 -14.95
C SER A 75 -25.47 19.74 -16.01
N ILE A 76 -25.44 18.59 -16.71
CA ILE A 76 -24.55 18.42 -17.87
C ILE A 76 -24.89 19.40 -19.01
N ASN A 77 -26.14 19.86 -19.09
CA ASN A 77 -26.55 20.83 -20.09
C ASN A 77 -25.99 22.21 -19.81
N ASP A 78 -25.82 22.59 -18.53
CA ASP A 78 -25.21 23.87 -18.16
C ASP A 78 -23.74 23.91 -18.58
N ILE A 79 -23.02 22.81 -18.34
CA ILE A 79 -21.64 22.59 -18.80
C ILE A 79 -21.56 22.70 -20.34
N ARG A 80 -22.43 21.99 -21.07
CA ARG A 80 -22.43 22.01 -22.54
C ARG A 80 -22.75 23.39 -23.12
N LYS A 81 -23.67 24.13 -22.51
CA LYS A 81 -24.05 25.48 -22.95
C LYS A 81 -22.93 26.50 -22.76
N ALA A 82 -22.11 26.34 -21.73
CA ALA A 82 -20.98 27.23 -21.48
C ALA A 82 -19.86 27.08 -22.53
N ILE A 83 -19.68 25.88 -23.09
CA ILE A 83 -18.56 25.60 -23.98
C ILE A 83 -18.80 26.18 -25.38
N PRO A 84 -17.86 26.98 -25.91
CA PRO A 84 -17.93 27.48 -27.29
C PRO A 84 -17.99 26.35 -28.33
N LYS A 85 -18.82 26.53 -29.38
CA LYS A 85 -19.08 25.49 -30.39
C LYS A 85 -17.82 25.07 -31.17
N ASP A 86 -16.90 26.00 -31.39
CA ASP A 86 -15.65 25.75 -32.11
C ASP A 86 -14.70 24.82 -31.32
N CYS A 87 -14.86 24.71 -30.00
CA CYS A 87 -14.10 23.75 -29.20
C CYS A 87 -14.34 22.29 -29.63
N PHE A 88 -15.49 21.99 -30.24
CA PHE A 88 -15.85 20.65 -30.71
C PHE A 88 -15.29 20.30 -32.09
N GLU A 89 -14.61 21.23 -32.76
CA GLU A 89 -14.03 21.01 -34.07
C GLU A 89 -12.81 20.09 -33.98
N ARG A 90 -12.87 18.97 -34.70
CA ARG A 90 -11.83 17.94 -34.73
C ARG A 90 -11.15 17.94 -36.09
N SER A 91 -9.82 17.89 -36.11
CA SER A 91 -9.01 17.89 -37.32
C SER A 91 -8.04 16.72 -37.32
N ALA A 92 -8.25 15.78 -38.25
CA ALA A 92 -7.36 14.64 -38.47
C ALA A 92 -5.93 15.09 -38.81
N LEU A 93 -5.80 16.11 -39.66
CA LEU A 93 -4.50 16.66 -40.05
C LEU A 93 -3.76 17.22 -38.83
N ARG A 94 -4.46 17.97 -37.97
CA ARG A 94 -3.86 18.51 -36.75
C ARG A 94 -3.45 17.38 -35.81
N GLY A 95 -4.33 16.41 -35.53
CA GLY A 95 -3.98 15.25 -34.71
C GLY A 95 -2.77 14.48 -35.24
N LEU A 96 -2.74 14.16 -36.54
CA LEU A 96 -1.64 13.45 -37.19
C LEU A 96 -0.33 14.25 -37.16
N SER A 97 -0.38 15.58 -37.22
CA SER A 97 0.82 16.41 -37.08
C SER A 97 1.48 16.26 -35.71
N TYR A 98 0.69 16.10 -34.63
CA TYR A 98 1.22 15.82 -33.29
C TYR A 98 1.77 14.39 -33.18
N VAL A 99 1.14 13.41 -33.83
CA VAL A 99 1.69 12.04 -33.93
C VAL A 99 3.05 12.08 -34.64
N LEU A 100 3.15 12.76 -35.78
CA LEU A 100 4.40 12.92 -36.53
C LEU A 100 5.46 13.64 -35.71
N ARG A 101 5.09 14.69 -34.97
CA ARG A 101 5.99 15.42 -34.08
C ARG A 101 6.58 14.50 -33.01
N ASP A 102 5.74 13.76 -32.30
CA ASP A 102 6.17 12.90 -31.19
C ASP A 102 7.02 11.72 -31.70
N LEU A 103 6.65 11.12 -32.85
CA LEU A 103 7.48 10.11 -33.52
C LEU A 103 8.83 10.69 -33.96
N SER A 104 8.86 11.91 -34.50
CA SER A 104 10.10 12.56 -34.92
C SER A 104 11.03 12.80 -33.73
N LEU A 105 10.49 13.20 -32.57
CA LEU A 105 11.28 13.36 -31.34
C LEU A 105 11.88 12.03 -30.87
N ILE A 106 11.11 10.94 -30.91
CA ILE A 106 11.61 9.59 -30.60
C ILE A 106 12.72 9.19 -31.57
N ILE A 107 12.50 9.35 -32.88
CA ILE A 107 13.46 8.99 -33.92
C ILE A 107 14.77 9.79 -33.78
N ILE A 108 14.68 11.11 -33.63
CA ILE A 108 15.84 11.99 -33.48
C ILE A 108 16.64 11.62 -32.24
N THR A 109 15.98 11.43 -31.10
CA THR A 109 16.68 11.04 -29.87
C THR A 109 17.28 9.65 -29.95
N PHE A 110 16.60 8.69 -30.60
CA PHE A 110 17.16 7.38 -30.89
C PHE A 110 18.46 7.47 -31.69
N TYR A 111 18.46 8.11 -32.86
CA TYR A 111 19.66 8.19 -33.69
C TYR A 111 20.78 8.99 -33.02
N THR A 112 20.44 10.06 -32.31
CA THR A 112 21.43 10.89 -31.59
C THR A 112 22.12 10.08 -30.49
N PHE A 113 21.34 9.43 -29.61
CA PHE A 113 21.92 8.68 -28.48
C PHE A 113 22.55 7.37 -28.93
N ASN A 114 21.92 6.63 -29.84
CA ASN A 114 22.47 5.36 -30.33
C ASN A 114 23.75 5.56 -31.14
N GLY A 115 23.77 6.54 -32.05
CA GLY A 115 24.96 6.83 -32.86
C GLY A 115 26.12 7.41 -32.05
N TRP A 116 25.85 8.19 -31.01
CA TRP A 116 26.88 8.85 -30.21
C TRP A 116 27.38 8.03 -29.00
N LEU A 117 26.52 7.24 -28.36
CA LEU A 117 26.88 6.51 -27.13
C LEU A 117 27.50 5.13 -27.35
N ASP A 118 27.15 4.46 -28.45
CA ASP A 118 27.63 3.10 -28.74
C ASP A 118 28.86 3.09 -29.66
N VAL A 119 29.25 4.22 -30.28
CA VAL A 119 30.37 4.34 -31.23
C VAL A 119 31.54 5.14 -30.62
N ASP A 120 32.08 4.72 -29.47
CA ASP A 120 33.34 5.25 -28.89
C ASP A 120 33.31 6.63 -28.20
N GLY A 121 32.16 7.29 -28.04
CA GLY A 121 32.11 8.66 -27.50
C GLY A 121 32.32 8.83 -25.98
N VAL A 122 32.17 7.78 -25.17
CA VAL A 122 32.15 7.89 -23.70
C VAL A 122 32.84 6.71 -23.03
N GLU A 123 34.04 6.89 -22.49
CA GLU A 123 34.81 5.82 -21.81
C GLU A 123 34.22 5.45 -20.43
N SER A 124 33.68 6.42 -19.71
CA SER A 124 33.14 6.21 -18.36
C SER A 124 31.80 5.46 -18.38
N SER A 125 31.78 4.29 -17.76
CA SER A 125 30.56 3.48 -17.56
C SER A 125 29.45 4.28 -16.86
N LEU A 126 29.78 5.10 -15.86
CA LEU A 126 28.80 5.91 -15.14
C LEU A 126 28.15 6.97 -16.05
N THR A 127 28.96 7.61 -16.89
CA THR A 127 28.47 8.61 -17.85
C THR A 127 27.58 7.95 -18.89
N ARG A 128 27.96 6.78 -19.41
CA ARG A 128 27.15 6.00 -20.36
C ARG A 128 25.80 5.60 -19.76
N TRP A 129 25.79 5.07 -18.53
CA TRP A 129 24.54 4.73 -17.82
C TRP A 129 23.65 5.96 -17.58
N SER A 130 24.25 7.09 -17.22
CA SER A 130 23.53 8.34 -17.01
C SER A 130 22.87 8.84 -18.30
N LEU A 131 23.60 8.80 -19.43
CA LEU A 131 23.08 9.22 -20.72
C LEU A 131 21.99 8.29 -21.24
N TRP A 132 22.12 6.97 -21.08
CA TRP A 132 21.03 6.04 -21.38
C TRP A 132 19.81 6.27 -20.48
N SER A 133 19.99 6.63 -19.22
CA SER A 133 18.87 6.98 -18.33
C SER A 133 18.14 8.25 -18.80
N VAL A 134 18.88 9.25 -19.28
CA VAL A 134 18.31 10.47 -19.90
C VAL A 134 17.56 10.12 -21.19
N TYR A 135 18.13 9.27 -22.05
CA TYR A 135 17.45 8.75 -23.25
C TYR A 135 16.12 8.08 -22.90
N GLY A 136 16.14 7.18 -21.91
CA GLY A 136 14.97 6.46 -21.44
C GLY A 136 13.89 7.38 -20.91
N PHE A 137 14.29 8.38 -20.13
CA PHE A 137 13.39 9.40 -19.59
C PHE A 137 12.74 10.22 -20.71
N LEU A 138 13.53 10.76 -21.65
CA LEU A 138 13.03 11.58 -22.77
C LEU A 138 12.08 10.79 -23.68
N ASN A 139 12.48 9.59 -24.09
CA ASN A 139 11.61 8.73 -24.91
C ASN A 139 10.38 8.26 -24.15
N GLY A 140 10.48 8.09 -22.83
CA GLY A 140 9.34 7.92 -21.95
C GLY A 140 8.35 9.08 -22.05
N LEU A 141 8.83 10.32 -22.06
CA LEU A 141 7.96 11.50 -22.18
C LEU A 141 7.23 11.53 -23.54
N PHE A 142 7.96 11.34 -24.64
CA PHE A 142 7.38 11.36 -25.99
C PHE A 142 6.45 10.17 -26.23
N GLY A 143 6.80 8.99 -25.71
CA GLY A 143 5.96 7.80 -25.73
C GLY A 143 4.66 7.99 -24.94
N THR A 144 4.69 8.70 -23.80
CA THR A 144 3.47 9.10 -23.10
C THR A 144 2.64 10.09 -23.93
N GLY A 145 3.26 11.01 -24.68
CA GLY A 145 2.56 11.85 -25.66
C GLY A 145 1.78 11.04 -26.69
N LEU A 146 2.43 10.04 -27.32
CA LEU A 146 1.77 9.11 -28.24
C LEU A 146 0.65 8.30 -27.55
N TRP A 147 0.86 7.89 -26.31
CA TRP A 147 -0.16 7.21 -25.52
C TRP A 147 -1.41 8.07 -25.34
N VAL A 148 -1.23 9.36 -25.05
CA VAL A 148 -2.33 10.34 -24.89
C VAL A 148 -3.05 10.55 -26.21
N LEU A 149 -2.34 10.69 -27.34
CA LEU A 149 -2.99 10.84 -28.67
C LEU A 149 -3.82 9.60 -29.05
N ALA A 150 -3.38 8.41 -28.67
CA ALA A 150 -4.14 7.18 -28.85
C ALA A 150 -5.33 7.07 -27.87
N HIS A 151 -5.21 7.62 -26.67
CA HIS A 151 -6.34 7.81 -25.74
C HIS A 151 -7.39 8.76 -26.34
N GLU A 152 -6.99 9.88 -26.95
CA GLU A 152 -7.89 10.83 -27.64
C GLU A 152 -8.62 10.16 -28.83
N CYS A 153 -7.94 9.25 -29.53
CA CYS A 153 -8.57 8.40 -30.53
C CYS A 153 -9.66 7.50 -29.91
N GLY A 154 -9.39 6.92 -28.74
CA GLY A 154 -10.37 6.12 -27.99
C GLY A 154 -11.66 6.88 -27.69
N HIS A 155 -11.57 8.17 -27.38
CA HIS A 155 -12.70 9.07 -27.15
C HIS A 155 -13.34 9.64 -28.41
N GLN A 156 -12.79 9.33 -29.59
CA GLN A 156 -13.22 9.91 -30.86
C GLN A 156 -13.02 11.43 -30.94
N ALA A 157 -12.09 11.97 -30.14
CA ALA A 157 -11.74 13.39 -30.13
C ALA A 157 -10.70 13.74 -31.21
N PHE A 158 -9.85 12.78 -31.58
CA PHE A 158 -8.71 13.02 -32.47
C PHE A 158 -9.10 13.46 -33.90
N SER A 159 -10.12 12.84 -34.50
CA SER A 159 -10.60 13.09 -35.85
C SER A 159 -12.14 12.98 -35.94
N PRO A 160 -12.81 13.66 -36.89
CA PRO A 160 -14.21 13.42 -37.21
C PRO A 160 -14.49 11.98 -37.69
N SER A 161 -13.49 11.29 -38.24
CA SER A 161 -13.63 9.93 -38.75
C SER A 161 -13.32 8.89 -37.68
N LYS A 162 -14.32 8.07 -37.35
CA LYS A 162 -14.17 6.94 -36.42
C LYS A 162 -13.13 5.93 -36.90
N VAL A 163 -13.05 5.69 -38.21
CA VAL A 163 -12.07 4.75 -38.77
C VAL A 163 -10.66 5.27 -38.55
N ILE A 164 -10.40 6.56 -38.80
CA ILE A 164 -9.08 7.16 -38.56
C ILE A 164 -8.72 7.05 -37.08
N ASN A 165 -9.64 7.40 -36.19
CA ASN A 165 -9.43 7.28 -34.74
C ASN A 165 -9.06 5.85 -34.36
N ASP A 166 -9.88 4.88 -34.75
CA ASP A 166 -9.70 3.49 -34.34
C ASP A 166 -8.44 2.86 -34.95
N THR A 167 -8.07 3.22 -36.19
CA THR A 167 -6.84 2.76 -36.82
C THR A 167 -5.59 3.37 -36.17
N VAL A 168 -5.54 4.70 -35.99
CA VAL A 168 -4.38 5.37 -35.38
C VAL A 168 -4.22 4.94 -33.93
N GLY A 169 -5.32 4.92 -33.17
CA GLY A 169 -5.33 4.46 -31.78
C GLY A 169 -4.86 3.01 -31.66
N PHE A 170 -5.36 2.10 -32.51
CA PHE A 170 -4.95 0.70 -32.51
C PHE A 170 -3.45 0.53 -32.76
N VAL A 171 -2.89 1.22 -33.76
CA VAL A 171 -1.45 1.12 -34.08
C VAL A 171 -0.59 1.68 -32.94
N LEU A 172 -0.91 2.88 -32.46
CA LEU A 172 -0.13 3.53 -31.41
C LEU A 172 -0.20 2.77 -30.08
N HIS A 173 -1.39 2.41 -29.59
CA HIS A 173 -1.51 1.65 -28.35
C HIS A 173 -0.91 0.24 -28.45
N SER A 174 -1.08 -0.47 -29.57
CA SER A 174 -0.43 -1.79 -29.73
C SER A 174 1.10 -1.67 -29.69
N SER A 175 1.68 -0.64 -30.32
CA SER A 175 3.13 -0.38 -30.28
C SER A 175 3.65 -0.06 -28.87
N LEU A 176 2.76 0.38 -27.97
CA LEU A 176 3.03 0.63 -26.55
C LEU A 176 2.48 -0.48 -25.65
N LEU A 177 2.21 -1.67 -26.19
CA LEU A 177 1.70 -2.84 -25.46
C LEU A 177 0.41 -2.57 -24.66
N VAL A 178 -0.46 -1.71 -25.20
CA VAL A 178 -1.79 -1.40 -24.67
C VAL A 178 -2.87 -2.00 -25.58
N PRO A 179 -3.77 -2.87 -25.06
CA PRO A 179 -4.81 -3.48 -25.88
C PRO A 179 -5.88 -2.44 -26.20
N TYR A 180 -5.76 -1.77 -27.36
CA TYR A 180 -6.47 -0.54 -27.70
C TYR A 180 -7.99 -0.62 -27.49
N PHE A 181 -8.69 -1.59 -28.11
CA PHE A 181 -10.15 -1.64 -27.99
C PHE A 181 -10.60 -2.09 -26.61
N SER A 182 -9.87 -3.03 -26.00
CA SER A 182 -10.13 -3.45 -24.62
C SER A 182 -10.07 -2.26 -23.67
N TRP A 183 -8.99 -1.49 -23.75
CA TRP A 183 -8.80 -0.31 -22.92
C TRP A 183 -9.78 0.81 -23.30
N LYS A 184 -10.03 1.08 -24.59
CA LYS A 184 -11.02 2.07 -25.06
C LYS A 184 -12.40 1.81 -24.44
N ILE A 185 -12.84 0.56 -24.43
CA ILE A 185 -14.17 0.18 -23.91
C ILE A 185 -14.20 0.29 -22.39
N SER A 186 -13.21 -0.26 -21.68
CA SER A 186 -13.18 -0.20 -20.21
C SER A 186 -12.99 1.23 -19.70
N HIS A 187 -12.16 2.04 -20.37
CA HIS A 187 -11.99 3.45 -20.08
C HIS A 187 -13.25 4.26 -20.37
N GLY A 188 -13.97 3.97 -21.47
CA GLY A 188 -15.28 4.58 -21.73
C GLY A 188 -16.32 4.26 -20.65
N LYS A 189 -16.27 3.06 -20.05
CA LYS A 189 -17.10 2.70 -18.88
C LYS A 189 -16.67 3.46 -17.62
N HIS A 190 -15.37 3.70 -17.42
CA HIS A 190 -14.86 4.57 -16.35
C HIS A 190 -15.41 5.99 -16.45
N HIS A 191 -15.37 6.64 -17.62
CA HIS A 191 -15.98 7.97 -17.82
C HIS A 191 -17.48 8.00 -17.49
N LYS A 192 -18.20 6.93 -17.82
CA LYS A 192 -19.64 6.80 -17.51
C LYS A 192 -19.95 6.45 -16.05
N GLY A 193 -18.94 6.16 -15.24
CA GLY A 193 -19.11 5.63 -13.88
C GLY A 193 -18.07 6.15 -12.88
N THR A 194 -17.35 7.21 -13.21
CA THR A 194 -16.21 7.65 -12.39
C THR A 194 -16.70 8.09 -11.00
N ALA A 195 -15.94 7.74 -9.96
CA ALA A 195 -16.28 7.95 -8.55
C ALA A 195 -17.57 7.24 -8.06
N HIS A 196 -18.14 6.33 -8.87
CA HIS A 196 -19.23 5.44 -8.43
C HIS A 196 -18.64 4.18 -7.79
N MET A 197 -18.93 3.93 -6.52
CA MET A 197 -18.31 2.84 -5.73
C MET A 197 -18.52 1.42 -6.29
N GLN A 198 -19.53 1.23 -7.15
CA GLN A 198 -19.85 -0.08 -7.74
C GLN A 198 -19.73 -0.16 -9.27
N ARG A 199 -19.35 0.93 -9.96
CA ARG A 199 -19.37 1.00 -11.44
C ARG A 199 -18.10 1.60 -12.06
N ASP A 200 -17.27 2.30 -11.28
CA ASP A 200 -15.99 2.79 -11.79
C ASP A 200 -15.07 1.61 -12.14
N MET A 201 -14.44 1.65 -13.31
CA MET A 201 -13.60 0.58 -13.84
C MET A 201 -12.12 0.68 -13.45
N VAL A 202 -11.69 1.80 -12.85
CA VAL A 202 -10.24 2.08 -12.70
C VAL A 202 -9.87 2.59 -11.31
N PHE A 203 -10.67 3.46 -10.69
CA PHE A 203 -10.28 4.16 -9.46
C PHE A 203 -11.28 3.98 -8.32
N VAL A 204 -11.67 2.72 -8.05
CA VAL A 204 -12.54 2.41 -6.90
C VAL A 204 -11.67 2.31 -5.63
N PRO A 205 -11.79 3.24 -4.67
CA PRO A 205 -11.15 3.09 -3.38
C PRO A 205 -11.86 2.02 -2.56
N ARG A 206 -11.14 1.48 -1.58
CA ARG A 206 -11.75 0.58 -0.60
C ARG A 206 -12.50 1.40 0.44
N THR A 207 -13.62 0.88 0.89
CA THR A 207 -14.22 1.29 2.16
C THR A 207 -13.29 0.90 3.33
N ARG A 208 -13.53 1.47 4.51
CA ARG A 208 -12.77 1.10 5.72
C ARG A 208 -12.81 -0.41 5.98
N ASP A 209 -13.99 -1.02 5.86
CA ASP A 209 -14.18 -2.44 6.17
C ASP A 209 -13.46 -3.33 5.14
N GLU A 210 -13.55 -3.02 3.85
CA GLU A 210 -12.81 -3.73 2.80
C GLU A 210 -11.29 -3.59 2.98
N HIS A 211 -10.83 -2.42 3.40
CA HIS A 211 -9.41 -2.19 3.71
C HIS A 211 -8.97 -3.05 4.90
N CYS A 212 -9.74 -3.07 5.98
CA CYS A 212 -9.49 -3.91 7.16
C CYS A 212 -9.48 -5.41 6.81
N GLN A 213 -10.46 -5.89 6.05
CA GLN A 213 -10.55 -7.28 5.61
C GLN A 213 -9.34 -7.71 4.77
N ARG A 214 -8.94 -6.89 3.78
CA ARG A 214 -7.81 -7.20 2.88
C ARG A 214 -6.51 -7.44 3.63
N PHE A 215 -6.27 -6.64 4.67
CA PHE A 215 -5.04 -6.73 5.45
C PHE A 215 -5.21 -7.58 6.73
N ARG A 216 -6.38 -8.19 6.93
CA ARG A 216 -6.73 -8.99 8.12
C ARG A 216 -6.49 -8.21 9.42
N ILE A 217 -6.85 -6.93 9.39
CA ILE A 217 -6.74 -6.02 10.53
C ILE A 217 -8.14 -5.85 11.12
N PRO A 218 -8.34 -6.16 12.42
CA PRO A 218 -9.58 -5.77 13.10
C PRO A 218 -9.78 -4.26 13.02
N THR A 219 -11.01 -3.80 12.79
CA THR A 219 -11.32 -2.38 12.57
C THR A 219 -10.85 -1.49 13.72
N GLU A 220 -10.92 -2.00 14.94
CA GLU A 220 -10.40 -1.39 16.17
C GLU A 220 -8.87 -1.27 16.21
N LYS A 221 -8.13 -2.17 15.56
CA LYS A 221 -6.65 -2.18 15.50
C LYS A 221 -6.07 -1.48 14.27
N LEU A 222 -6.90 -0.86 13.44
CA LEU A 222 -6.43 -0.09 12.28
C LEU A 222 -5.41 0.99 12.68
N HIS A 223 -5.51 1.48 13.91
CA HIS A 223 -4.60 2.46 14.51
C HIS A 223 -3.20 1.92 14.88
N GLU A 224 -2.85 0.67 14.60
CA GLU A 224 -1.56 0.07 14.96
C GLU A 224 -0.66 -0.25 13.74
N VAL A 225 -1.15 -0.05 12.52
CA VAL A 225 -0.57 -0.59 11.28
C VAL A 225 0.54 0.29 10.67
N VAL A 226 1.68 -0.30 10.27
CA VAL A 226 2.87 0.41 9.71
C VAL A 226 2.68 1.08 8.32
N GLN A 227 1.46 1.10 7.77
CA GLN A 227 1.15 1.65 6.45
C GLN A 227 1.37 3.17 6.34
N ASP A 228 1.64 3.87 7.43
CA ASP A 228 1.93 5.31 7.44
C ASP A 228 3.43 5.64 7.42
N THR A 229 4.28 4.63 7.43
CA THR A 229 5.73 4.83 7.39
C THR A 229 6.18 5.37 6.03
N PRO A 230 7.15 6.30 5.98
CA PRO A 230 7.73 6.76 4.72
C PRO A 230 8.26 5.63 3.83
N LEU A 231 8.81 4.58 4.44
CA LEU A 231 9.31 3.42 3.70
C LEU A 231 8.18 2.67 2.98
N TYR A 232 7.05 2.44 3.64
CA TYR A 232 5.88 1.84 2.99
C TYR A 232 5.33 2.74 1.88
N ALA A 233 5.25 4.06 2.10
CA ALA A 233 4.82 5.00 1.06
C ALA A 233 5.75 4.95 -0.17
N ALA A 234 7.07 4.94 0.03
CA ALA A 234 8.05 4.81 -1.04
C ALA A 234 7.92 3.48 -1.78
N TYR A 235 7.80 2.37 -1.06
CA TYR A 235 7.57 1.04 -1.65
C TYR A 235 6.26 0.98 -2.45
N TYR A 236 5.18 1.56 -1.92
CA TYR A 236 3.88 1.61 -2.58
C TYR A 236 3.95 2.43 -3.88
N ILE A 237 4.58 3.61 -3.85
CA ILE A 237 4.79 4.42 -5.06
C ILE A 237 5.62 3.63 -6.07
N PHE A 238 6.78 3.11 -5.66
CA PHE A 238 7.68 2.37 -6.54
C PHE A 238 6.98 1.19 -7.23
N THR A 239 6.26 0.36 -6.46
CA THR A 239 5.53 -0.80 -7.01
C THR A 239 4.41 -0.41 -7.95
N ARG A 240 3.66 0.66 -7.64
CA ARG A 240 2.60 1.19 -8.52
C ARG A 240 3.15 1.75 -9.82
N LEU A 241 4.22 2.54 -9.77
CA LEU A 241 4.80 3.14 -10.97
C LEU A 241 5.42 2.08 -11.90
N LEU A 242 5.99 1.02 -11.34
CA LEU A 242 6.65 -0.01 -12.13
C LEU A 242 5.68 -1.09 -12.65
N PHE A 243 4.75 -1.55 -11.79
CA PHE A 243 3.90 -2.70 -12.07
C PHE A 243 2.41 -2.39 -12.10
N GLY A 244 1.99 -1.18 -11.74
CA GLY A 244 0.58 -0.82 -11.61
C GLY A 244 -0.21 -1.00 -12.90
N TRP A 245 0.35 -0.54 -14.03
CA TRP A 245 -0.29 -0.65 -15.33
C TRP A 245 -0.44 -2.11 -15.82
N PRO A 246 0.64 -2.92 -15.92
CA PRO A 246 0.49 -4.33 -16.29
C PRO A 246 -0.43 -5.11 -15.34
N THR A 247 -0.33 -4.85 -14.03
CA THR A 247 -1.18 -5.52 -13.03
C THR A 247 -2.65 -5.16 -13.24
N TYR A 248 -2.96 -3.90 -13.54
CA TYR A 248 -4.33 -3.47 -13.84
C TYR A 248 -4.89 -4.22 -15.05
N LEU A 249 -4.14 -4.29 -16.15
CA LEU A 249 -4.59 -5.00 -17.35
C LEU A 249 -4.87 -6.49 -17.08
N LEU A 250 -4.00 -7.13 -16.28
CA LEU A 250 -4.06 -8.57 -15.98
C LEU A 250 -5.08 -8.97 -14.91
N THR A 251 -5.56 -8.03 -14.08
CA THR A 251 -6.37 -8.37 -12.89
C THR A 251 -7.59 -7.49 -12.66
N ASN A 252 -7.68 -6.34 -13.33
CA ASN A 252 -8.64 -5.28 -13.03
C ASN A 252 -8.62 -4.81 -11.55
N GLY A 253 -7.49 -4.97 -10.85
CA GLY A 253 -7.41 -4.86 -9.38
C GLY A 253 -7.66 -3.47 -8.76
N THR A 254 -7.94 -2.44 -9.57
CA THR A 254 -8.32 -1.10 -9.11
C THR A 254 -9.74 -0.68 -9.56
N GLY A 255 -10.39 -1.48 -10.40
CA GLY A 255 -11.80 -1.29 -10.76
C GLY A 255 -12.76 -1.94 -9.75
N HIS A 256 -14.06 -1.78 -10.01
CA HIS A 256 -15.12 -2.39 -9.19
C HIS A 256 -15.05 -3.93 -9.22
N ASP A 257 -15.55 -4.56 -8.15
CA ASP A 257 -15.64 -6.03 -8.04
C ASP A 257 -17.09 -6.57 -8.11
N PHE A 258 -18.05 -5.70 -8.49
CA PHE A 258 -19.47 -6.03 -8.61
C PHE A 258 -19.83 -6.68 -9.96
N HIS A 259 -19.10 -7.72 -10.36
CA HIS A 259 -19.24 -8.37 -11.67
C HIS A 259 -20.57 -9.13 -11.86
N GLU A 260 -21.20 -9.55 -10.77
CA GLU A 260 -22.52 -10.21 -10.79
C GLU A 260 -23.62 -9.34 -11.39
N LYS A 261 -23.43 -8.01 -11.42
CA LYS A 261 -24.35 -7.05 -12.04
C LYS A 261 -24.15 -6.89 -13.55
N GLN A 262 -23.22 -7.62 -14.15
CA GLN A 262 -23.00 -7.58 -15.60
C GLN A 262 -24.25 -8.14 -16.33
N PRO A 263 -24.80 -7.43 -17.34
CA PRO A 263 -26.12 -7.76 -17.90
C PRO A 263 -26.27 -9.15 -18.53
N GLU A 264 -25.18 -9.74 -19.00
CA GLU A 264 -25.15 -11.03 -19.71
C GLU A 264 -24.78 -12.20 -18.76
N GLY A 265 -24.65 -11.94 -17.44
CA GLY A 265 -24.35 -12.95 -16.43
C GLY A 265 -22.90 -13.47 -16.44
N ARG A 266 -22.02 -12.91 -17.29
CA ARG A 266 -20.62 -13.36 -17.46
C ARG A 266 -19.76 -13.19 -16.20
N GLY A 267 -20.23 -12.38 -15.25
CA GLY A 267 -19.52 -12.04 -14.01
C GLY A 267 -19.96 -12.82 -12.77
N LEU A 268 -20.93 -13.74 -12.88
CA LEU A 268 -21.39 -14.55 -11.74
C LEU A 268 -20.25 -15.33 -11.09
N GLY A 269 -20.07 -15.15 -9.78
CA GLY A 269 -19.02 -15.82 -8.99
C GLY A 269 -17.58 -15.38 -9.29
N LYS A 270 -17.36 -14.37 -10.14
CA LYS A 270 -16.02 -13.89 -10.48
C LYS A 270 -15.62 -12.69 -9.63
N ARG A 271 -14.33 -12.61 -9.30
CA ARG A 271 -13.70 -11.48 -8.60
C ARG A 271 -12.40 -11.05 -9.26
N ASN A 272 -12.06 -9.77 -9.15
CA ASN A 272 -10.82 -9.20 -9.64
C ASN A 272 -9.61 -9.97 -9.07
N GLY A 273 -8.62 -10.24 -9.89
CA GLY A 273 -7.45 -11.00 -9.48
C GLY A 273 -6.76 -11.71 -10.63
N PHE A 274 -5.61 -12.30 -10.33
CA PHE A 274 -4.92 -13.14 -11.30
C PHE A 274 -5.70 -14.44 -11.52
N LEU A 275 -5.74 -14.90 -12.77
CA LEU A 275 -6.33 -16.18 -13.17
C LEU A 275 -7.83 -16.34 -12.86
N THR A 276 -8.56 -15.24 -12.63
CA THR A 276 -10.01 -15.26 -12.38
C THR A 276 -10.86 -15.08 -13.64
N GLY A 277 -10.21 -14.93 -14.80
CA GLY A 277 -10.85 -14.60 -16.07
C GLY A 277 -11.26 -13.12 -16.21
N ILE A 278 -10.96 -12.28 -15.23
CA ILE A 278 -11.22 -10.83 -15.26
C ILE A 278 -9.93 -10.09 -15.61
N ASN A 279 -9.78 -9.72 -16.89
CA ASN A 279 -8.64 -9.00 -17.42
C ASN A 279 -9.00 -8.40 -18.79
N HIS A 280 -8.13 -7.54 -19.30
CA HIS A 280 -8.34 -6.80 -20.55
C HIS A 280 -8.02 -7.60 -21.82
N PHE A 281 -7.55 -8.85 -21.69
CA PHE A 281 -7.15 -9.73 -22.79
C PHE A 281 -8.11 -10.92 -22.98
N ASN A 282 -9.18 -11.00 -22.19
CA ASN A 282 -10.16 -12.07 -22.30
C ASN A 282 -11.44 -11.53 -22.97
N PRO A 283 -11.78 -11.96 -24.21
CA PRO A 283 -13.02 -11.56 -24.88
C PRO A 283 -14.31 -11.95 -24.13
N GLN A 284 -14.23 -12.89 -23.18
CA GLN A 284 -15.32 -13.32 -22.31
C GLN A 284 -15.26 -12.66 -20.91
N SER A 285 -14.38 -11.68 -20.71
CA SER A 285 -14.31 -10.96 -19.44
C SER A 285 -15.61 -10.21 -19.17
N PRO A 286 -16.11 -10.17 -17.91
CA PRO A 286 -17.28 -9.35 -17.56
C PRO A 286 -17.02 -7.84 -17.69
N LEU A 287 -15.77 -7.43 -17.97
CA LEU A 287 -15.44 -6.05 -18.33
C LEU A 287 -16.07 -5.62 -19.65
N PHE A 288 -16.49 -6.56 -20.51
CA PHE A 288 -16.98 -6.34 -21.87
C PHE A 288 -18.36 -6.98 -22.10
N GLU A 289 -19.05 -6.55 -23.14
CA GLU A 289 -20.30 -7.17 -23.62
C GLU A 289 -20.01 -8.16 -24.76
N ASP A 290 -20.96 -9.05 -25.07
CA ASP A 290 -20.85 -10.07 -26.14
C ASP A 290 -20.41 -9.45 -27.48
N LYS A 291 -20.98 -8.29 -27.82
CA LYS A 291 -20.71 -7.57 -29.07
C LYS A 291 -19.27 -7.06 -29.18
N ASP A 292 -18.58 -6.88 -28.05
CA ASP A 292 -17.24 -6.31 -28.00
C ASP A 292 -16.15 -7.37 -28.27
N ALA A 293 -16.47 -8.66 -28.15
CA ALA A 293 -15.50 -9.77 -28.16
C ALA A 293 -14.54 -9.76 -29.35
N LYS A 294 -15.03 -9.42 -30.56
CA LYS A 294 -14.20 -9.33 -31.77
C LYS A 294 -13.15 -8.21 -31.69
N LEU A 295 -13.49 -7.10 -31.03
CA LEU A 295 -12.57 -5.98 -30.83
C LEU A 295 -11.51 -6.29 -29.77
N ILE A 296 -11.88 -7.05 -28.73
CA ILE A 296 -10.93 -7.55 -27.72
C ILE A 296 -9.91 -8.46 -28.40
N PHE A 297 -10.38 -9.43 -29.19
CA PHE A 297 -9.52 -10.31 -29.97
C PHE A 297 -8.59 -9.52 -30.91
N LEU A 298 -9.10 -8.50 -31.60
CA LEU A 298 -8.28 -7.63 -32.46
C LEU A 298 -7.19 -6.91 -31.66
N SER A 299 -7.50 -6.43 -30.45
CA SER A 299 -6.50 -5.83 -29.54
C SER A 299 -5.40 -6.82 -29.17
N ASP A 300 -5.78 -8.05 -28.84
CA ASP A 300 -4.83 -9.11 -28.49
C ASP A 300 -3.92 -9.43 -29.67
N MET A 301 -4.45 -9.47 -30.90
CA MET A 301 -3.64 -9.63 -32.11
C MET A 301 -2.65 -8.47 -32.31
N GLY A 302 -3.06 -7.23 -32.01
CA GLY A 302 -2.16 -6.07 -32.03
C GLY A 302 -1.00 -6.21 -31.04
N ILE A 303 -1.28 -6.68 -29.83
CA ILE A 303 -0.26 -6.95 -28.80
C ILE A 303 0.68 -8.08 -29.23
N LEU A 304 0.15 -9.18 -29.76
CA LEU A 304 0.97 -10.29 -30.25
C LEU A 304 1.87 -9.86 -31.42
N ALA A 305 1.36 -9.05 -32.34
CA ALA A 305 2.15 -8.50 -33.44
C ALA A 305 3.28 -7.59 -32.93
N ALA A 306 2.99 -6.70 -31.97
CA ALA A 306 4.01 -5.86 -31.34
C ALA A 306 5.04 -6.70 -30.58
N ALA A 307 4.61 -7.69 -29.80
CA ALA A 307 5.51 -8.60 -29.08
C ALA A 307 6.40 -9.40 -30.03
N ALA A 308 5.86 -9.92 -31.13
CA ALA A 308 6.62 -10.63 -32.16
C ALA A 308 7.67 -9.72 -32.81
N LEU A 309 7.33 -8.46 -33.10
CA LEU A 309 8.27 -7.47 -33.62
C LEU A 309 9.39 -7.17 -32.62
N LEU A 310 9.07 -7.01 -31.33
CA LEU A 310 10.06 -6.77 -30.28
C LEU A 310 10.98 -7.99 -30.09
N CYS A 311 10.44 -9.20 -30.14
CA CYS A 311 11.24 -10.43 -30.14
C CYS A 311 12.18 -10.49 -31.34
N LEU A 312 11.70 -10.15 -32.55
CA LEU A 312 12.52 -10.09 -33.75
C LEU A 312 13.65 -9.06 -33.60
N VAL A 313 13.36 -7.87 -33.09
CA VAL A 313 14.36 -6.83 -32.81
C VAL A 313 15.39 -7.31 -31.78
N GLY A 314 14.94 -7.93 -30.69
CA GLY A 314 15.82 -8.49 -29.65
C GLY A 314 16.72 -9.61 -30.16
N SER A 315 16.20 -10.50 -31.01
CA SER A 315 16.97 -11.57 -31.64
C SER A 315 17.95 -11.06 -32.71
N THR A 316 17.63 -9.97 -33.39
CA THR A 316 18.46 -9.41 -34.48
C THR A 316 19.56 -8.48 -33.96
N TYR A 317 19.24 -7.61 -33.01
CA TYR A 317 20.14 -6.55 -32.52
C TYR A 317 20.62 -6.76 -31.08
N GLY A 318 20.18 -7.84 -30.44
CA GLY A 318 20.54 -8.20 -29.06
C GLY A 318 19.53 -7.70 -28.01
N TRP A 319 19.33 -8.52 -26.98
CA TRP A 319 18.37 -8.24 -25.91
C TRP A 319 18.71 -7.01 -25.06
N ILE A 320 20.00 -6.69 -24.92
CA ILE A 320 20.44 -5.46 -24.23
C ILE A 320 20.05 -4.22 -25.05
N SER A 321 20.18 -4.29 -26.38
CA SER A 321 19.75 -3.21 -27.28
C SER A 321 18.24 -3.00 -27.18
N LEU A 322 17.44 -4.08 -27.22
CA LEU A 322 16.00 -4.00 -27.00
C LEU A 322 15.65 -3.38 -25.64
N TRP A 323 16.38 -3.76 -24.58
CA TRP A 323 16.20 -3.19 -23.25
C TRP A 323 16.42 -1.67 -23.25
N LYS A 324 17.54 -1.22 -23.84
CA LYS A 324 17.88 0.21 -23.95
C LYS A 324 16.86 0.96 -24.81
N TRP A 325 16.58 0.46 -26.01
CA TRP A 325 15.82 1.17 -27.04
C TRP A 325 14.32 1.23 -26.78
N TYR A 326 13.75 0.18 -26.19
CA TYR A 326 12.31 0.03 -26.03
C TYR A 326 11.88 -0.18 -24.58
N VAL A 327 12.44 -1.19 -23.88
CA VAL A 327 11.90 -1.58 -22.57
C VAL A 327 12.07 -0.48 -21.52
N MET A 328 13.25 0.14 -21.45
CA MET A 328 13.51 1.22 -20.51
C MET A 328 12.60 2.46 -20.77
N PRO A 329 12.48 2.99 -22.01
CA PRO A 329 11.45 4.00 -22.31
C PRO A 329 10.03 3.57 -21.98
N TYR A 330 9.64 2.33 -22.29
CA TYR A 330 8.32 1.80 -22.02
C TYR A 330 7.98 1.78 -20.52
N LEU A 331 8.96 1.45 -19.65
CA LEU A 331 8.78 1.55 -18.20
C LEU A 331 8.54 2.99 -17.74
N TRP A 332 9.16 3.99 -18.39
CA TRP A 332 8.83 5.39 -18.15
C TRP A 332 7.42 5.75 -18.62
N VAL A 333 6.99 5.29 -19.80
CA VAL A 333 5.61 5.50 -20.28
C VAL A 333 4.61 4.98 -19.26
N ASN A 334 4.82 3.76 -18.73
CA ASN A 334 3.97 3.17 -17.70
C ASN A 334 3.99 3.96 -16.39
N SER A 335 5.17 4.41 -15.96
CA SER A 335 5.33 5.24 -14.76
C SER A 335 4.56 6.55 -14.86
N TRP A 336 4.65 7.24 -16.01
CA TRP A 336 3.91 8.48 -16.26
C TRP A 336 2.40 8.24 -16.34
N LEU A 337 1.97 7.22 -17.08
CA LEU A 337 0.57 6.83 -17.18
C LEU A 337 -0.06 6.62 -15.80
N VAL A 338 0.58 5.81 -14.96
CA VAL A 338 0.09 5.54 -13.60
C VAL A 338 0.11 6.81 -12.76
N SER A 339 1.17 7.61 -12.82
CA SER A 339 1.28 8.86 -12.04
C SER A 339 0.18 9.85 -12.40
N ILE A 340 -0.04 10.10 -13.69
CA ILE A 340 -1.00 11.05 -14.23
C ILE A 340 -2.41 10.65 -13.81
N THR A 341 -2.81 9.43 -14.15
CA THR A 341 -4.17 8.97 -13.92
C THR A 341 -4.48 8.79 -12.44
N LEU A 342 -3.50 8.36 -11.63
CA LEU A 342 -3.66 8.35 -10.17
C LEU A 342 -3.92 9.76 -9.62
N LEU A 343 -3.15 10.75 -10.03
CA LEU A 343 -3.24 12.11 -9.48
C LEU A 343 -4.44 12.92 -9.96
N GLN A 344 -5.00 12.53 -11.10
CA GLN A 344 -6.26 13.04 -11.66
C GLN A 344 -7.49 12.55 -10.89
N HIS A 345 -7.42 11.34 -10.32
CA HIS A 345 -8.56 10.64 -9.71
C HIS A 345 -8.43 10.39 -8.21
N THR A 346 -7.28 10.66 -7.62
CA THR A 346 -7.02 10.43 -6.20
C THR A 346 -6.49 11.70 -5.57
N ASP A 347 -7.30 12.31 -4.71
CA ASP A 347 -6.94 13.44 -3.87
C ASP A 347 -7.89 13.50 -2.65
N PRO A 348 -7.43 13.96 -1.47
CA PRO A 348 -8.28 14.06 -0.29
C PRO A 348 -9.55 14.90 -0.51
N SER A 349 -9.52 15.86 -1.43
CA SER A 349 -10.67 16.72 -1.73
C SER A 349 -11.77 16.06 -2.58
N LEU A 350 -11.49 14.90 -3.20
CA LEU A 350 -12.42 14.28 -4.14
C LEU A 350 -13.44 13.38 -3.44
N PRO A 351 -14.74 13.55 -3.72
CA PRO A 351 -15.79 12.69 -3.21
C PRO A 351 -15.88 11.37 -4.01
N HIS A 352 -16.42 10.34 -3.36
CA HIS A 352 -16.89 9.11 -3.98
C HIS A 352 -18.34 8.88 -3.56
N TYR A 353 -19.12 8.23 -4.41
CA TYR A 353 -20.57 8.16 -4.22
C TYR A 353 -21.08 6.71 -4.21
N THR A 354 -22.00 6.44 -3.29
CA THR A 354 -22.84 5.24 -3.35
C THR A 354 -23.79 5.31 -4.54
N PRO A 355 -24.39 4.18 -4.98
CA PRO A 355 -25.30 4.17 -6.14
C PRO A 355 -26.46 5.16 -6.03
N GLU A 356 -26.95 5.41 -4.82
CA GLU A 356 -28.13 6.25 -4.54
C GLU A 356 -27.82 7.75 -4.64
N THR A 357 -26.55 8.13 -4.47
CA THR A 357 -26.11 9.54 -4.45
C THR A 357 -25.31 9.95 -5.66
N TRP A 358 -24.90 8.99 -6.49
CA TRP A 358 -24.12 9.26 -7.69
C TRP A 358 -24.99 9.82 -8.82
N THR A 359 -24.45 10.80 -9.54
CA THR A 359 -24.93 11.21 -10.87
C THR A 359 -23.73 11.38 -11.79
N PHE A 360 -23.94 11.38 -13.11
CA PHE A 360 -22.86 11.60 -14.07
C PHE A 360 -22.10 12.91 -13.79
N VAL A 361 -22.82 13.99 -13.48
CA VAL A 361 -22.21 15.31 -13.21
C VAL A 361 -21.37 15.29 -11.93
N ARG A 362 -21.86 14.64 -10.86
CA ARG A 362 -21.14 14.48 -9.60
C ARG A 362 -19.89 13.63 -9.76
N GLY A 363 -19.99 12.55 -10.54
CA GLY A 363 -18.85 11.70 -10.90
C GLY A 363 -17.79 12.48 -11.67
N ALA A 364 -18.17 13.16 -12.76
CA ALA A 364 -17.23 13.94 -13.56
C ALA A 364 -16.56 15.07 -12.75
N ALA A 365 -17.28 15.70 -11.81
CA ALA A 365 -16.74 16.69 -10.88
C ALA A 365 -15.70 16.10 -9.89
N ALA A 366 -15.70 14.78 -9.67
CA ALA A 366 -14.80 14.09 -8.76
C ALA A 366 -13.43 13.79 -9.41
N THR A 367 -12.90 14.79 -10.11
CA THR A 367 -11.58 14.77 -10.74
C THR A 367 -10.85 16.08 -10.45
N ILE A 368 -9.53 16.09 -10.59
CA ILE A 368 -8.70 17.26 -10.28
C ILE A 368 -7.64 17.50 -11.36
N ASP A 369 -7.54 18.74 -11.80
CA ASP A 369 -6.48 19.16 -12.72
C ASP A 369 -5.18 19.38 -11.95
N ARG A 370 -4.06 18.94 -12.51
CA ARG A 370 -2.71 19.19 -11.99
C ARG A 370 -1.93 20.05 -12.98
N ASP A 371 -0.70 20.42 -12.62
CA ASP A 371 0.20 21.12 -13.55
C ASP A 371 1.55 20.40 -13.58
N PHE A 372 2.01 20.07 -14.78
CA PHE A 372 3.35 19.54 -15.00
C PHE A 372 4.18 20.42 -15.95
N GLY A 373 3.86 21.72 -15.98
CA GLY A 373 4.60 22.74 -16.69
C GLY A 373 4.72 22.45 -18.18
N PHE A 374 5.90 22.71 -18.74
CA PHE A 374 6.17 22.48 -20.16
C PHE A 374 5.88 21.03 -20.60
N ILE A 375 6.24 20.05 -19.76
CA ILE A 375 6.06 18.64 -20.08
C ILE A 375 4.57 18.31 -20.20
N GLY A 376 3.76 18.69 -19.19
CA GLY A 376 2.32 18.46 -19.21
C GLY A 376 1.63 19.14 -20.40
N ARG A 377 1.91 20.44 -20.58
CA ARG A 377 1.29 21.27 -21.63
C ARG A 377 1.65 20.85 -23.05
N HIS A 378 2.92 20.52 -23.32
CA HIS A 378 3.39 20.35 -24.70
C HIS A 378 3.71 18.90 -25.08
N LEU A 379 4.24 18.10 -24.14
CA LEU A 379 4.62 16.71 -24.41
C LEU A 379 3.51 15.73 -24.07
N PHE A 380 2.72 16.01 -23.03
CA PHE A 380 1.54 15.21 -22.65
C PHE A 380 0.23 15.80 -23.14
N HIS A 381 0.30 16.79 -24.03
CA HIS A 381 -0.86 17.35 -24.73
C HIS A 381 -1.95 17.91 -23.79
N GLY A 382 -1.58 18.44 -22.62
CA GLY A 382 -2.52 19.13 -21.72
C GLY A 382 -3.46 18.19 -20.94
N ILE A 383 -3.29 16.87 -21.03
CA ILE A 383 -4.17 15.90 -20.36
C ILE A 383 -4.14 16.06 -18.83
N ILE A 384 -3.03 16.52 -18.27
CA ILE A 384 -2.85 16.72 -16.83
C ILE A 384 -3.63 17.95 -16.38
N GLU A 385 -3.67 18.98 -17.22
CA GLU A 385 -4.17 20.31 -16.91
C GLU A 385 -5.65 20.54 -17.26
N THR A 386 -6.27 19.63 -18.02
CA THR A 386 -7.65 19.78 -18.55
C THR A 386 -8.51 18.53 -18.33
N HIS A 387 -8.14 17.68 -17.37
CA HIS A 387 -8.77 16.40 -17.11
C HIS A 387 -10.20 16.51 -16.55
N VAL A 388 -10.49 17.57 -15.80
CA VAL A 388 -11.86 17.82 -15.31
C VAL A 388 -12.81 17.99 -16.50
N LEU A 389 -12.44 18.83 -17.47
CA LEU A 389 -13.20 18.97 -18.72
C LEU A 389 -13.28 17.63 -19.45
N HIS A 390 -12.17 16.91 -19.53
CA HIS A 390 -12.10 15.62 -20.21
C HIS A 390 -13.15 14.62 -19.68
N HIS A 391 -13.44 14.61 -18.37
CA HIS A 391 -14.49 13.76 -17.80
C HIS A 391 -15.91 14.19 -18.13
N TYR A 392 -16.14 15.50 -18.30
CA TYR A 392 -17.43 15.99 -18.75
C TYR A 392 -17.68 15.73 -20.23
N ILE A 393 -16.69 16.05 -21.07
CA ILE A 393 -16.79 15.99 -22.53
C ILE A 393 -15.45 15.54 -23.12
N SER A 394 -15.20 14.23 -23.07
CA SER A 394 -13.97 13.62 -23.59
C SER A 394 -13.83 13.68 -25.11
N THR A 395 -14.87 14.10 -25.84
CA THR A 395 -14.88 14.24 -27.31
C THR A 395 -14.29 15.55 -27.81
N ILE A 396 -14.01 16.50 -26.92
CA ILE A 396 -13.29 17.74 -27.26
C ILE A 396 -11.81 17.39 -27.43
N PRO A 397 -11.18 17.71 -28.57
CA PRO A 397 -9.76 17.43 -28.77
C PRO A 397 -8.90 18.26 -27.82
N PHE A 398 -7.81 17.67 -27.36
CA PHE A 398 -6.85 18.30 -26.46
C PHE A 398 -6.41 19.72 -26.84
N TYR A 399 -6.25 20.03 -28.13
CA TYR A 399 -5.83 21.37 -28.59
C TYR A 399 -6.91 22.46 -28.47
N ASN A 400 -8.15 22.08 -28.12
CA ASN A 400 -9.26 22.98 -27.78
C ASN A 400 -9.65 22.88 -26.29
N ALA A 401 -9.03 21.96 -25.54
CA ALA A 401 -9.42 21.64 -24.17
C ALA A 401 -9.20 22.80 -23.19
N ASP A 402 -8.16 23.61 -23.37
CA ASP A 402 -7.93 24.79 -22.53
C ASP A 402 -9.09 25.79 -22.62
N LYS A 403 -9.51 26.12 -23.85
CA LYS A 403 -10.62 27.06 -24.10
C LYS A 403 -11.93 26.56 -23.49
N ALA A 404 -12.22 25.27 -23.63
CA ALA A 404 -13.40 24.66 -23.03
C ALA A 404 -13.29 24.54 -21.50
N THR A 405 -12.09 24.34 -20.96
CA THR A 405 -11.84 24.27 -19.50
C THR A 405 -12.13 25.61 -18.85
N GLU A 406 -11.66 26.72 -19.42
CA GLU A 406 -11.98 28.05 -18.90
C GLU A 406 -13.48 28.34 -18.92
N ALA A 407 -14.20 27.87 -19.94
CA ALA A 407 -15.64 28.07 -20.04
C ALA A 407 -16.42 27.39 -18.90
N ILE A 408 -16.06 26.15 -18.55
CA ILE A 408 -16.81 25.36 -17.55
C ILE A 408 -16.52 25.78 -16.10
N LYS A 409 -15.38 26.45 -15.82
CA LYS A 409 -15.03 26.91 -14.46
C LYS A 409 -16.12 27.80 -13.86
N SER A 410 -16.72 28.67 -14.68
CA SER A 410 -17.79 29.57 -14.24
C SER A 410 -19.05 28.83 -13.79
N VAL A 411 -19.38 27.72 -14.46
CA VAL A 411 -20.52 26.86 -14.13
C VAL A 411 -20.24 26.01 -12.89
N MET A 412 -19.02 25.46 -12.81
CA MET A 412 -18.63 24.58 -11.70
C MET A 412 -18.37 25.33 -10.39
N GLY A 413 -17.94 26.60 -10.46
CA GLY A 413 -17.60 27.39 -9.29
C GLY A 413 -16.61 26.68 -8.37
N SER A 414 -16.98 26.51 -7.10
CA SER A 414 -16.17 25.81 -6.09
C SER A 414 -15.96 24.31 -6.35
N HIS A 415 -16.70 23.71 -7.27
CA HIS A 415 -16.56 22.29 -7.61
C HIS A 415 -15.44 22.04 -8.63
N TYR A 416 -14.94 23.06 -9.33
CA TYR A 416 -13.77 22.89 -10.19
C TYR A 416 -12.52 22.76 -9.32
N ARG A 417 -11.89 21.58 -9.35
CA ARG A 417 -10.71 21.27 -8.55
C ARG A 417 -9.45 21.33 -9.40
N ALA A 418 -8.48 22.12 -8.96
CA ALA A 418 -7.17 22.20 -9.59
C ALA A 418 -6.08 22.45 -8.53
N GLU A 419 -4.93 21.79 -8.70
CA GLU A 419 -3.71 22.06 -7.94
C GLU A 419 -2.55 22.34 -8.88
N THR A 420 -2.45 23.60 -9.30
CA THR A 420 -1.49 24.06 -10.31
C THR A 420 -0.42 25.01 -9.76
N ARG A 421 -0.61 25.57 -8.56
CA ARG A 421 0.25 26.64 -8.01
C ARG A 421 1.73 26.29 -7.84
N MET A 422 2.07 25.01 -7.65
CA MET A 422 3.45 24.56 -7.46
C MET A 422 4.05 23.90 -8.72
N GLY A 423 3.34 23.91 -9.85
CA GLY A 423 3.76 23.28 -11.10
C GLY A 423 4.27 21.84 -10.91
N PRO A 424 5.38 21.45 -11.58
CA PRO A 424 5.93 20.09 -11.49
C PRO A 424 6.26 19.62 -10.07
N LEU A 425 6.70 20.52 -9.19
CA LEU A 425 6.96 20.17 -7.78
C LEU A 425 5.67 19.85 -7.04
N GLY A 426 4.56 20.50 -7.39
CA GLY A 426 3.23 20.20 -6.86
C GLY A 426 2.72 18.83 -7.27
N PHE A 427 2.91 18.45 -8.52
CA PHE A 427 2.60 17.12 -9.03
C PHE A 427 3.35 16.03 -8.22
N LEU A 428 4.68 16.18 -8.06
CA LEU A 428 5.49 15.21 -7.31
C LEU A 428 5.13 15.16 -5.82
N LYS A 429 4.87 16.32 -5.20
CA LYS A 429 4.40 16.38 -3.80
C LYS A 429 3.03 15.72 -3.63
N SER A 430 2.14 15.87 -4.61
CA SER A 430 0.82 15.25 -4.60
C SER A 430 0.92 13.72 -4.66
N LEU A 431 1.86 13.16 -5.42
CA LEU A 431 2.10 11.71 -5.44
C LEU A 431 2.40 11.17 -4.04
N TRP A 432 3.29 11.84 -3.31
CA TRP A 432 3.63 11.47 -1.94
C TRP A 432 2.47 11.69 -0.96
N ARG A 433 1.83 12.87 -1.02
CA ARG A 433 0.72 13.24 -0.14
C ARG A 433 -0.45 12.29 -0.30
N ASN A 434 -0.87 12.02 -1.53
CA ASN A 434 -2.10 11.30 -1.81
C ASN A 434 -1.96 9.83 -1.43
N VAL A 435 -0.78 9.23 -1.63
CA VAL A 435 -0.51 7.89 -1.11
C VAL A 435 -0.66 7.83 0.42
N LYS A 436 -0.24 8.86 1.15
CA LYS A 436 -0.41 8.89 2.62
C LYS A 436 -1.85 9.17 3.05
N MET A 437 -2.55 10.08 2.38
CA MET A 437 -3.84 10.59 2.81
C MET A 437 -5.05 9.79 2.26
N CYS A 438 -4.89 9.10 1.14
CA CYS A 438 -5.97 8.41 0.42
C CYS A 438 -5.89 6.90 0.65
N ARG A 439 -6.24 6.43 1.85
CA ARG A 439 -6.11 5.00 2.23
C ARG A 439 -7.40 4.22 2.03
N TRP A 440 -8.49 4.73 2.57
CA TRP A 440 -9.84 4.21 2.40
C TRP A 440 -10.82 5.37 2.32
N VAL A 441 -12.05 5.09 1.92
CA VAL A 441 -13.15 6.06 1.95
C VAL A 441 -14.20 5.67 2.99
N GLU A 442 -14.83 6.67 3.58
CA GLU A 442 -15.97 6.54 4.50
C GLU A 442 -16.77 7.85 4.50
N PRO A 443 -18.02 7.82 5.01
CA PRO A 443 -18.82 9.05 5.14
C PRO A 443 -18.16 10.06 6.08
N SER A 444 -18.52 11.34 5.96
CA SER A 444 -18.19 12.33 7.00
C SER A 444 -18.80 11.93 8.34
N ALA A 445 -18.09 12.20 9.44
CA ALA A 445 -18.47 11.68 10.77
C ALA A 445 -19.87 12.12 11.22
N GLU A 446 -20.27 13.33 10.84
CA GLU A 446 -21.55 13.96 11.18
C GLU A 446 -22.60 13.86 10.06
N ALA A 447 -22.26 13.24 8.93
CA ALA A 447 -23.21 13.01 7.84
C ALA A 447 -24.31 12.03 8.29
N LYS A 448 -25.55 12.33 7.93
CA LYS A 448 -26.74 11.51 8.21
C LYS A 448 -27.61 11.37 6.96
N GLY A 449 -28.38 10.28 6.90
CA GLY A 449 -29.32 10.02 5.81
C GLY A 449 -28.62 9.93 4.47
N ILE A 450 -29.12 10.66 3.46
CA ILE A 450 -28.54 10.62 2.11
C ILE A 450 -27.09 11.12 2.06
N SER A 451 -26.69 11.99 3.00
CA SER A 451 -25.31 12.48 3.09
C SER A 451 -24.31 11.37 3.41
N GLU A 452 -24.74 10.25 4.00
CA GLU A 452 -23.86 9.09 4.22
C GLU A 452 -23.43 8.42 2.91
N GLY A 453 -24.14 8.67 1.80
CA GLY A 453 -23.76 8.18 0.49
C GLY A 453 -22.58 8.93 -0.15
N VAL A 454 -22.13 10.06 0.43
CA VAL A 454 -20.97 10.81 -0.04
C VAL A 454 -19.75 10.48 0.84
N LEU A 455 -18.79 9.81 0.22
CA LEU A 455 -17.61 9.25 0.88
C LEU A 455 -16.37 10.07 0.54
N PHE A 456 -15.46 10.22 1.49
CA PHE A 456 -14.19 10.90 1.28
C PHE A 456 -13.03 10.07 1.79
N TYR A 457 -11.85 10.32 1.23
CA TYR A 457 -10.64 9.67 1.70
C TYR A 457 -10.33 10.00 3.16
N ARG A 458 -9.85 8.98 3.88
CA ARG A 458 -9.34 9.05 5.24
C ARG A 458 -7.99 8.37 5.35
N ASN A 459 -7.29 8.72 6.41
CA ASN A 459 -5.98 8.19 6.77
C ASN A 459 -5.81 8.11 8.28
N ARG A 460 -4.71 7.48 8.71
CA ARG A 460 -4.32 7.36 10.12
C ARG A 460 -3.32 8.43 10.57
N VAL A 461 -2.64 9.13 9.65
CA VAL A 461 -1.58 10.12 9.97
C VAL A 461 -2.11 11.36 10.70
N GLY A 462 -3.43 11.47 10.90
CA GLY A 462 -4.05 12.65 11.52
C GLY A 462 -4.00 13.87 10.60
N LEU A 463 -3.83 13.67 9.30
CA LEU A 463 -3.91 14.72 8.29
C LEU A 463 -5.35 14.80 7.81
N GLY A 464 -6.04 15.91 8.12
CA GLY A 464 -7.46 16.08 7.84
C GLY A 464 -8.37 15.51 8.94
N PRO A 465 -9.69 15.41 8.69
CA PRO A 465 -10.68 15.02 9.69
C PRO A 465 -10.42 13.62 10.26
N HIS A 466 -10.67 13.46 11.55
CA HIS A 466 -10.58 12.15 12.18
C HIS A 466 -11.61 11.17 11.56
N PRO A 467 -11.25 9.90 11.39
CA PRO A 467 -12.20 8.87 10.97
C PRO A 467 -13.41 8.81 11.92
N LYS A 468 -14.58 8.41 11.41
CA LYS A 468 -15.77 8.17 12.23
C LYS A 468 -15.37 7.19 13.34
N LYS A 469 -15.55 7.61 14.61
CA LYS A 469 -15.38 6.73 15.76
C LYS A 469 -16.58 5.80 15.77
N PHE A 470 -16.37 4.54 15.37
CA PHE A 470 -17.38 3.53 15.61
C PHE A 470 -17.48 3.33 17.12
N GLY A 471 -18.69 3.48 17.67
CA GLY A 471 -18.95 3.09 19.04
C GLY A 471 -18.56 1.62 19.23
N ARG A 472 -18.08 1.25 20.42
CA ARG A 472 -18.02 -0.18 20.77
C ARG A 472 -19.40 -0.78 20.46
N PRO A 473 -19.47 -1.99 19.89
CA PRO A 473 -20.73 -2.73 19.92
C PRO A 473 -21.23 -2.67 21.36
N ALA A 474 -22.49 -2.29 21.56
CA ALA A 474 -23.11 -2.38 22.87
C ALA A 474 -22.94 -3.83 23.31
N GLY A 475 -21.99 -4.07 24.22
CA GLY A 475 -21.79 -5.39 24.78
C GLY A 475 -23.09 -5.74 25.46
N GLU A 476 -23.74 -6.80 25.00
CA GLU A 476 -24.81 -7.42 25.75
C GLU A 476 -24.31 -7.59 27.19
N HIS A 477 -24.99 -6.93 28.12
CA HIS A 477 -24.73 -7.06 29.53
C HIS A 477 -24.94 -8.51 29.92
N PHE A 478 -23.85 -9.28 30.04
CA PHE A 478 -23.90 -10.61 30.60
C PHE A 478 -24.24 -10.49 32.09
N TYR A 479 -25.35 -11.09 32.49
CA TYR A 479 -26.00 -11.00 33.79
C TYR A 479 -25.04 -11.12 35.00
N PRO A 480 -25.15 -10.25 36.03
CA PRO A 480 -24.51 -10.46 37.31
C PRO A 480 -25.43 -11.33 38.18
N GLY A 481 -25.08 -12.60 38.40
CA GLY A 481 -25.94 -13.46 39.23
C GLY A 481 -25.43 -14.84 39.67
N ALA A 482 -24.16 -15.20 39.48
CA ALA A 482 -23.63 -16.48 39.96
C ALA A 482 -22.74 -16.31 41.19
N SER A 483 -23.13 -16.96 42.29
CA SER A 483 -22.39 -17.05 43.55
C SER A 483 -21.14 -17.92 43.43
N ILE A 484 -20.11 -17.55 44.18
CA ILE A 484 -18.73 -18.05 44.13
C ILE A 484 -18.60 -19.27 45.07
N SER A 485 -19.27 -20.37 44.74
CA SER A 485 -18.96 -21.69 45.34
C SER A 485 -18.07 -22.54 44.45
N ASP A 486 -18.12 -22.33 43.13
CA ASP A 486 -17.36 -23.12 42.16
C ASP A 486 -16.63 -22.18 41.21
N SER A 487 -15.34 -22.41 40.98
CA SER A 487 -14.59 -21.73 39.92
C SER A 487 -15.23 -22.06 38.57
N ALA A 488 -16.20 -21.24 38.14
CA ALA A 488 -16.97 -21.49 36.93
C ALA A 488 -16.02 -21.44 35.72
N LEU A 489 -15.80 -22.61 35.14
CA LEU A 489 -15.11 -22.81 33.88
C LEU A 489 -16.19 -23.06 32.84
N SER A 490 -16.27 -22.18 31.84
CA SER A 490 -17.19 -22.34 30.71
C SER A 490 -16.37 -22.37 29.42
N CYS A 491 -16.62 -23.36 28.57
CA CYS A 491 -15.92 -23.52 27.31
C CYS A 491 -16.92 -23.64 26.16
N PHE A 492 -16.75 -22.80 25.13
CA PHE A 492 -17.59 -22.77 23.95
C PHE A 492 -16.75 -22.99 22.70
N ARG A 493 -17.20 -23.85 21.79
CA ARG A 493 -16.52 -24.04 20.50
C ARG A 493 -16.95 -22.96 19.51
N THR A 494 -16.02 -22.54 18.66
CA THR A 494 -16.30 -21.70 17.49
C THR A 494 -17.20 -22.42 16.48
N VAL A 495 -17.93 -21.68 15.64
CA VAL A 495 -18.89 -22.23 14.67
C VAL A 495 -18.23 -23.19 13.67
N ASP A 496 -16.95 -22.99 13.36
CA ASP A 496 -16.16 -23.85 12.49
C ASP A 496 -15.46 -25.01 13.23
N ASN A 497 -15.68 -25.14 14.55
CA ASN A 497 -15.15 -26.17 15.43
C ASN A 497 -13.60 -26.23 15.47
N LYS A 498 -12.91 -25.11 15.18
CA LYS A 498 -11.43 -25.07 15.15
C LYS A 498 -10.79 -24.52 16.42
N VAL A 499 -11.52 -23.70 17.17
CA VAL A 499 -11.02 -22.99 18.36
C VAL A 499 -12.03 -23.10 19.51
N ASN A 500 -11.53 -23.36 20.71
CA ASN A 500 -12.27 -23.33 21.95
C ASN A 500 -12.09 -21.98 22.66
N GLN A 501 -13.18 -21.43 23.16
CA GLN A 501 -13.25 -20.17 23.90
C GLN A 501 -13.57 -20.47 25.35
N THR A 502 -12.59 -20.28 26.23
CA THR A 502 -12.68 -20.68 27.64
C THR A 502 -12.75 -19.44 28.53
N ALA A 503 -13.79 -19.35 29.35
CA ALA A 503 -13.94 -18.33 30.39
C ALA A 503 -13.70 -18.97 31.77
N TRP A 504 -12.81 -18.38 32.55
CA TRP A 504 -12.50 -18.82 33.91
C TRP A 504 -12.62 -17.66 34.88
N LYS A 505 -13.43 -17.83 35.92
CA LYS A 505 -13.54 -16.84 37.00
C LYS A 505 -12.52 -17.12 38.10
N ASP A 506 -11.45 -16.34 38.11
CA ASP A 506 -10.46 -16.29 39.19
C ASP A 506 -10.73 -15.05 40.10
N ASN A 507 -9.71 -14.28 40.49
CA ASN A 507 -9.90 -12.94 41.10
C ASN A 507 -10.66 -12.00 40.16
N ALA A 508 -10.49 -12.19 38.85
CA ALA A 508 -11.19 -11.51 37.78
C ALA A 508 -11.64 -12.56 36.75
N LEU A 509 -12.53 -12.17 35.84
CA LEU A 509 -12.85 -13.02 34.70
C LEU A 509 -11.65 -13.05 33.77
N VAL A 510 -11.17 -14.24 33.43
CA VAL A 510 -10.07 -14.48 32.49
C VAL A 510 -10.63 -15.23 31.28
N LEU A 511 -10.29 -14.75 30.09
CA LEU A 511 -10.74 -15.34 28.83
C LEU A 511 -9.53 -15.91 28.08
N PHE A 512 -9.67 -17.14 27.61
CA PHE A 512 -8.66 -17.84 26.83
C PHE A 512 -9.24 -18.30 25.49
N LEU A 513 -8.36 -18.38 24.49
CA LEU A 513 -8.63 -19.05 23.22
C LEU A 513 -7.62 -20.18 23.06
N SER A 514 -8.07 -21.36 22.68
CA SER A 514 -7.18 -22.50 22.47
C SER A 514 -7.61 -23.41 21.33
N THR A 515 -6.63 -23.95 20.62
CA THR A 515 -6.79 -25.06 19.69
C THR A 515 -6.34 -26.40 20.28
N VAL A 516 -5.89 -26.40 21.54
CA VAL A 516 -5.23 -27.53 22.21
C VAL A 516 -6.03 -28.01 23.43
N TYR A 517 -6.57 -27.10 24.23
CA TYR A 517 -7.35 -27.46 25.42
C TYR A 517 -8.84 -27.50 25.10
N GLU A 518 -9.52 -28.51 25.63
CA GLU A 518 -10.97 -28.67 25.57
C GLU A 518 -11.71 -27.82 26.61
N GLY A 519 -10.98 -27.26 27.58
CA GLY A 519 -11.51 -26.38 28.61
C GLY A 519 -12.19 -27.14 29.75
N GLN A 520 -11.80 -28.40 29.96
CA GLN A 520 -12.22 -29.26 31.08
C GLN A 520 -11.03 -29.72 31.92
N GLU A 521 -9.82 -29.57 31.39
CA GLU A 521 -8.58 -30.01 32.00
C GLU A 521 -8.22 -29.08 33.16
N THR A 522 -8.03 -29.66 34.34
CA THR A 522 -7.62 -28.94 35.54
C THR A 522 -6.39 -29.58 36.18
N VAL A 523 -5.53 -28.75 36.78
CA VAL A 523 -4.34 -29.17 37.53
C VAL A 523 -4.47 -28.65 38.95
N VAL A 524 -4.22 -29.51 39.93
CA VAL A 524 -4.15 -29.10 41.34
C VAL A 524 -2.84 -28.35 41.57
N CYS A 525 -2.93 -27.11 42.01
CA CYS A 525 -1.79 -26.23 42.23
C CYS A 525 -1.80 -25.65 43.64
N LYS A 526 -0.63 -25.61 44.28
CA LYS A 526 -0.43 -24.85 45.53
C LYS A 526 -0.42 -23.37 45.23
N ARG A 527 -1.41 -22.65 45.73
CA ARG A 527 -1.58 -21.21 45.48
C ARG A 527 -1.47 -20.44 46.78
N LYS A 528 -0.78 -19.29 46.74
CA LYS A 528 -0.64 -18.37 47.89
C LYS A 528 -1.83 -17.42 47.97
N ARG A 529 -2.27 -17.11 49.18
CA ARG A 529 -3.31 -16.11 49.44
C ARG A 529 -2.89 -14.75 48.84
N PRO A 530 -3.72 -14.11 47.99
CA PRO A 530 -3.38 -12.82 47.40
C PRO A 530 -3.17 -11.73 48.46
N LYS A 531 -2.09 -10.94 48.33
CA LYS A 531 -1.81 -9.78 49.21
C LYS A 531 -2.66 -8.56 48.89
N ALA A 532 -3.23 -8.48 47.69
CA ALA A 532 -4.07 -7.38 47.27
C ALA A 532 -5.35 -7.28 48.13
N VAL A 533 -5.80 -6.05 48.41
CA VAL A 533 -7.01 -5.76 49.25
C VAL A 533 -8.14 -5.14 48.44
N GLN A 534 -8.03 -5.17 47.10
CA GLN A 534 -8.96 -4.51 46.20
C GLN A 534 -10.30 -5.26 46.15
N PRO A 535 -11.44 -4.59 45.85
CA PRO A 535 -12.77 -5.21 45.93
C PRO A 535 -12.91 -6.54 45.18
N TYR A 536 -12.29 -6.67 44.00
CA TYR A 536 -12.29 -7.90 43.21
C TYR A 536 -11.46 -9.04 43.80
N SER A 537 -10.54 -8.76 44.73
CA SER A 537 -9.75 -9.77 45.45
C SER A 537 -10.42 -10.29 46.72
N ARG A 538 -11.58 -9.74 47.10
CA ARG A 538 -12.33 -10.21 48.26
C ARG A 538 -12.79 -11.67 48.14
N PRO A 539 -13.38 -12.13 47.02
CA PRO A 539 -13.93 -13.48 46.96
C PRO A 539 -12.88 -14.58 47.11
N ILE A 540 -11.75 -14.44 46.42
CA ILE A 540 -10.63 -15.37 46.56
C ILE A 540 -10.06 -15.33 47.99
N ARG A 541 -10.00 -14.15 48.63
CA ARG A 541 -9.46 -14.04 49.99
C ARG A 541 -10.41 -14.65 51.03
N THR A 542 -11.72 -14.59 50.80
CA THR A 542 -12.73 -15.31 51.58
C THR A 542 -12.56 -16.82 51.40
N PHE A 543 -12.38 -17.29 50.16
CA PHE A 543 -12.09 -18.72 49.89
C PHE A 543 -10.83 -19.22 50.62
N PHE A 544 -9.79 -18.40 50.69
CA PHE A 544 -8.58 -18.73 51.45
C PHE A 544 -8.75 -18.69 52.97
N GLY A 545 -9.73 -17.94 53.50
CA GLY A 545 -9.87 -17.74 54.95
C GLY A 545 -8.58 -17.20 55.57
N ASP A 546 -8.12 -17.84 56.65
CA ASP A 546 -6.85 -17.53 57.32
C ASP A 546 -5.64 -18.30 56.78
N GLU A 547 -5.85 -19.26 55.87
CA GLU A 547 -4.78 -20.07 55.31
C GLU A 547 -3.89 -19.26 54.34
N ALA A 548 -2.58 -19.34 54.51
CA ALA A 548 -1.61 -18.65 53.67
C ALA A 548 -1.45 -19.30 52.28
N VAL A 549 -1.70 -20.62 52.19
CA VAL A 549 -1.55 -21.43 50.98
C VAL A 549 -2.66 -22.47 50.95
N LYS A 550 -3.31 -22.65 49.79
CA LYS A 550 -4.29 -23.72 49.54
C LYS A 550 -3.94 -24.48 48.28
N GLU A 551 -4.29 -25.76 48.24
CA GLU A 551 -4.34 -26.51 47.00
C GLU A 551 -5.67 -26.22 46.30
N VAL A 552 -5.58 -25.71 45.07
CA VAL A 552 -6.73 -25.29 44.29
C VAL A 552 -6.66 -25.95 42.93
N SER A 553 -7.76 -26.55 42.50
CA SER A 553 -7.91 -27.03 41.13
C SER A 553 -8.07 -25.83 40.21
N ILE A 554 -7.15 -25.65 39.26
CA ILE A 554 -7.17 -24.54 38.30
C ILE A 554 -7.08 -25.07 36.87
N PRO A 555 -7.65 -24.37 35.87
CA PRO A 555 -7.60 -24.83 34.48
C PRO A 555 -6.15 -24.99 34.00
N ALA A 556 -5.86 -26.12 33.35
CA ALA A 556 -4.52 -26.43 32.83
C ALA A 556 -4.01 -25.34 31.87
N ILE A 557 -4.89 -24.81 31.02
CA ILE A 557 -4.60 -23.69 30.13
C ILE A 557 -4.07 -22.43 30.86
N ALA A 558 -4.58 -22.15 32.05
CA ALA A 558 -4.14 -21.01 32.84
C ALA A 558 -2.76 -21.25 33.47
N VAL A 559 -2.46 -22.50 33.85
CA VAL A 559 -1.14 -22.90 34.35
C VAL A 559 -0.09 -22.73 33.26
N ASP A 560 -0.35 -23.32 32.09
CA ASP A 560 0.60 -23.29 30.98
C ASP A 560 0.79 -21.87 30.44
N TYR A 561 -0.28 -21.08 30.32
CA TYR A 561 -0.17 -19.66 29.97
C TYR A 561 0.79 -18.93 30.93
N ASN A 562 0.59 -19.05 32.24
CA ASN A 562 1.44 -18.36 33.22
C ASN A 562 2.90 -18.85 33.19
N TYR A 563 3.13 -20.13 32.88
CA TYR A 563 4.47 -20.68 32.74
C TYR A 563 5.22 -20.08 31.54
N TYR A 564 4.55 -19.95 30.38
CA TYR A 564 5.18 -19.52 29.12
C TYR A 564 5.09 -18.01 28.84
N MET A 565 4.12 -17.27 29.39
CA MET A 565 3.83 -15.87 29.01
C MET A 565 5.04 -14.93 29.15
N ASN A 566 5.93 -15.19 30.12
CA ASN A 566 7.03 -14.28 30.45
C ASN A 566 8.26 -14.44 29.53
N ALA A 567 8.21 -15.27 28.48
CA ALA A 567 9.38 -15.51 27.63
C ALA A 567 9.91 -14.23 26.95
N VAL A 568 9.01 -13.39 26.42
CA VAL A 568 9.38 -12.12 25.77
C VAL A 568 9.85 -11.09 26.79
N ASP A 569 9.19 -11.00 27.95
CA ASP A 569 9.56 -10.08 29.02
C ASP A 569 10.93 -10.42 29.62
N ARG A 570 11.27 -11.71 29.76
CA ARG A 570 12.62 -12.14 30.15
C ARG A 570 13.67 -11.68 29.14
N ALA A 571 13.37 -11.78 27.84
CA ALA A 571 14.26 -11.27 26.80
C ALA A 571 14.39 -9.73 26.84
N ASP A 572 13.31 -9.02 27.16
CA ASP A 572 13.34 -7.55 27.31
C ASP A 572 14.14 -7.12 28.54
N HIS A 573 13.97 -7.80 29.68
CA HIS A 573 14.78 -7.57 30.87
C HIS A 573 16.28 -7.75 30.62
N LEU A 574 16.68 -8.77 29.84
CA LEU A 574 18.07 -8.96 29.44
C LEU A 574 18.60 -7.75 28.65
N ARG A 575 17.82 -7.21 27.71
CA ARG A 575 18.21 -6.03 26.90
C ARG A 575 18.18 -4.73 27.71
N ALA A 576 17.22 -4.56 28.60
CA ALA A 576 17.03 -3.36 29.41
C ALA A 576 18.22 -3.13 30.37
N ASN A 577 18.79 -4.21 30.89
CA ASN A 577 19.95 -4.16 31.78
C ASN A 577 21.26 -3.78 31.07
N MET A 578 21.28 -3.73 29.73
CA MET A 578 22.43 -3.24 28.97
C MET A 578 22.50 -1.71 29.01
N LYS A 579 23.35 -1.18 29.90
CA LYS A 579 23.63 0.26 30.02
C LYS A 579 24.42 0.76 28.80
N THR A 580 23.74 1.34 27.81
CA THR A 580 24.40 2.16 26.79
C THR A 580 24.54 3.58 27.34
N GLN A 581 25.76 4.03 27.64
CA GLN A 581 26.00 5.37 28.23
C GLN A 581 25.75 6.55 27.25
N HIS A 582 25.27 6.30 26.04
CA HIS A 582 25.07 7.33 25.01
C HIS A 582 23.60 7.66 24.79
N ARG A 583 23.25 8.95 24.95
CA ARG A 583 21.97 9.49 24.48
C ARG A 583 21.96 9.53 22.95
N GLN A 584 21.25 8.60 22.31
CA GLN A 584 21.17 8.53 20.85
C GLN A 584 20.24 9.62 20.30
N ARG A 585 20.81 10.74 19.84
CA ARG A 585 20.07 11.90 19.29
C ARG A 585 19.92 11.90 17.76
N ARG A 586 20.01 10.76 17.07
CA ARG A 586 20.01 10.73 15.59
C ARG A 586 19.22 9.54 15.02
N GLY A 587 17.97 9.80 14.58
CA GLY A 587 17.17 9.01 13.63
C GLY A 587 16.63 7.64 14.07
N ALA A 588 15.41 7.29 13.65
CA ALA A 588 14.75 6.01 14.00
C ALA A 588 15.53 4.76 13.55
N GLY A 589 16.21 4.80 12.39
CA GLY A 589 16.97 3.66 11.88
C GLY A 589 18.19 3.29 12.74
N ARG A 590 18.92 4.28 13.27
CA ARG A 590 20.06 4.02 14.19
C ARG A 590 19.60 3.57 15.56
N ALA A 591 18.46 4.08 16.04
CA ALA A 591 17.84 3.56 17.25
C ALA A 591 17.52 2.07 17.08
N ILE A 592 16.82 1.67 16.01
CA ILE A 592 16.53 0.25 15.75
C ILE A 592 17.81 -0.59 15.66
N ALA A 593 18.82 -0.15 14.90
CA ALA A 593 20.06 -0.89 14.74
C ALA A 593 20.82 -1.09 16.06
N LEU A 594 20.96 -0.04 16.88
CA LEU A 594 21.81 -0.06 18.06
C LEU A 594 21.07 -0.41 19.36
N SER A 595 19.82 0.02 19.52
CA SER A 595 19.04 -0.23 20.74
C SER A 595 18.24 -1.52 20.70
N PHE A 596 17.91 -2.04 19.51
CA PHE A 596 17.16 -3.28 19.38
C PHE A 596 17.99 -4.40 18.76
N LEU A 597 18.47 -4.26 17.52
CA LEU A 597 19.14 -5.35 16.81
C LEU A 597 20.45 -5.77 17.51
N LEU A 598 21.32 -4.81 17.81
CA LEU A 598 22.59 -5.10 18.50
C LEU A 598 22.37 -5.69 19.89
N LYS A 599 21.47 -5.12 20.70
CA LYS A 599 21.16 -5.66 22.04
C LYS A 599 20.58 -7.06 21.99
N THR A 600 19.76 -7.35 20.98
CA THR A 600 19.20 -8.69 20.76
C THR A 600 20.28 -9.68 20.36
N ALA A 601 21.19 -9.29 19.45
CA ALA A 601 22.30 -10.14 19.05
C ALA A 601 23.22 -10.48 20.24
N ILE A 602 23.56 -9.49 21.08
CA ILE A 602 24.40 -9.71 22.27
C ILE A 602 23.67 -10.59 23.30
N SER A 603 22.37 -10.37 23.53
CA SER A 603 21.57 -11.20 24.45
C SER A 603 21.48 -12.66 23.96
N ASN A 604 21.27 -12.87 22.66
CA ASN A 604 21.19 -14.21 22.07
C ASN A 604 22.53 -14.93 22.13
N THR A 605 23.63 -14.24 21.81
CA THR A 605 24.97 -14.85 21.92
C THR A 605 25.35 -15.16 23.37
N PHE A 606 24.90 -14.36 24.34
CA PHE A 606 25.07 -14.65 25.76
C PHE A 606 24.31 -15.90 26.24
N ILE A 607 23.14 -16.16 25.65
CA ILE A 607 22.39 -17.40 25.89
C ILE A 607 23.12 -18.57 25.23
N LEU A 608 23.46 -18.43 23.95
CA LEU A 608 24.09 -19.49 23.16
C LEU A 608 25.49 -19.88 23.65
N GLN A 609 26.27 -18.96 24.21
CA GLN A 609 27.61 -19.30 24.73
C GLN A 609 27.55 -20.30 25.91
N ARG A 610 26.39 -20.44 26.58
CA ARG A 610 26.18 -21.47 27.61
C ARG A 610 25.99 -22.87 27.03
N ASP A 611 25.55 -22.93 25.77
CA ASP A 611 25.18 -24.16 25.08
C ASP A 611 26.17 -24.48 23.93
N GLY A 612 27.26 -23.72 23.81
CA GLY A 612 28.16 -23.72 22.65
C GLY A 612 29.19 -24.86 22.60
N GLN A 613 29.46 -25.33 21.39
CA GLN A 613 30.61 -26.17 21.00
C GLN A 613 31.51 -25.35 20.04
N PRO A 614 32.85 -25.33 20.22
CA PRO A 614 33.62 -25.97 21.30
C PRO A 614 33.43 -25.25 22.65
N ALA A 615 33.76 -25.94 23.75
CA ALA A 615 33.55 -25.46 25.11
C ALA A 615 34.36 -24.19 25.41
N TRP A 616 33.75 -23.03 25.21
CA TRP A 616 34.31 -21.74 25.63
C TRP A 616 34.18 -21.61 27.14
N LYS A 617 35.03 -20.77 27.75
CA LYS A 617 34.88 -20.41 29.16
C LYS A 617 33.50 -19.75 29.34
N PRO A 618 32.58 -20.32 30.14
CA PRO A 618 31.23 -19.79 30.24
C PRO A 618 31.22 -18.49 31.04
N TYR A 619 30.56 -17.47 30.51
CA TYR A 619 30.36 -16.20 31.19
C TYR A 619 29.05 -16.23 31.99
N ARG A 620 29.11 -15.81 33.26
CA ARG A 620 27.97 -15.91 34.19
C ARG A 620 27.05 -14.69 34.09
N THR A 621 27.60 -13.52 33.77
CA THR A 621 26.85 -12.28 33.62
C THR A 621 26.91 -11.74 32.19
N LEU A 622 25.84 -11.03 31.78
CA LEU A 622 25.77 -10.39 30.47
C LEU A 622 26.85 -9.31 30.29
N SER A 623 27.26 -8.66 31.39
CA SER A 623 28.31 -7.63 31.36
C SER A 623 29.66 -8.23 30.99
N GLU A 624 30.08 -9.30 31.67
CA GLU A 624 31.38 -9.94 31.39
C GLU A 624 31.42 -10.51 29.95
N TRP A 625 30.29 -11.00 29.44
CA TRP A 625 30.18 -11.45 28.05
C TRP A 625 30.34 -10.30 27.05
N GLN A 626 29.73 -9.15 27.34
CA GLN A 626 29.86 -7.97 26.52
C GLN A 626 31.30 -7.45 26.49
N ASP A 627 31.97 -7.44 27.65
CA ASP A 627 33.37 -7.03 27.76
C ASP A 627 34.28 -7.96 26.93
N ALA A 628 34.07 -9.27 27.03
CA ALA A 628 34.81 -10.26 26.25
C ALA A 628 34.63 -10.11 24.73
N LEU A 629 33.39 -9.85 24.28
CA LEU A 629 33.12 -9.57 22.86
C LEU A 629 33.79 -8.27 22.39
N SER A 630 33.75 -7.23 23.23
CA SER A 630 34.39 -5.95 22.94
C SER A 630 35.90 -6.11 22.80
N ASP A 631 36.54 -6.82 23.73
CA ASP A 631 37.98 -7.06 23.70
C ASP A 631 38.41 -7.88 22.48
N ALA A 632 37.65 -8.93 22.15
CA ALA A 632 37.92 -9.77 20.99
C ALA A 632 37.81 -8.98 19.67
N LEU A 633 36.76 -8.18 19.51
CA LEU A 633 36.56 -7.34 18.32
C LEU A 633 37.64 -6.25 18.20
N CYS A 634 38.00 -5.60 19.31
CA CYS A 634 39.07 -4.61 19.35
C CYS A 634 40.43 -5.22 18.99
N LYS A 635 40.71 -6.44 19.48
CA LYS A 635 41.95 -7.16 19.16
C LYS A 635 42.02 -7.53 17.68
N GLU A 636 40.96 -8.11 17.11
CA GLU A 636 40.93 -8.50 15.70
C GLU A 636 41.09 -7.27 14.79
N PHE A 637 40.37 -6.19 15.10
CA PHE A 637 40.49 -4.93 14.37
C PHE A 637 41.91 -4.35 14.48
N TYR A 638 42.52 -4.41 15.66
CA TYR A 638 43.91 -4.00 15.87
C TYR A 638 44.89 -4.82 15.03
N ASP A 639 44.73 -6.14 14.99
CA ASP A 639 45.60 -7.04 14.23
C ASP A 639 45.48 -6.81 12.71
N ILE A 640 44.26 -6.53 12.21
CA ILE A 640 44.01 -6.14 10.81
C ILE A 640 44.70 -4.80 10.50
N CYS A 641 44.48 -3.76 11.31
CA CYS A 641 45.07 -2.45 11.08
C CYS A 641 46.60 -2.46 11.16
N ARG A 642 47.18 -3.33 11.98
CA ARG A 642 48.64 -3.51 12.09
C ARG A 642 49.26 -4.11 10.82
N GLN A 643 48.51 -4.91 10.05
CA GLN A 643 49.01 -5.53 8.81
C GLN A 643 48.94 -4.59 7.60
N THR A 644 48.01 -3.63 7.59
CA THR A 644 47.73 -2.78 6.43
C THR A 644 48.35 -1.37 6.49
N GLU A 645 48.84 -0.91 7.65
CA GLU A 645 49.47 0.41 7.77
C GLU A 645 50.78 0.38 8.60
N PRO A 646 51.85 1.10 8.19
CA PRO A 646 53.02 1.29 9.04
C PRO A 646 52.65 2.20 10.22
N SER A 647 52.28 1.58 11.33
CA SER A 647 52.15 2.18 12.67
C SER A 647 51.67 3.64 12.70
N ARG A 648 50.36 3.88 12.60
CA ARG A 648 49.81 5.09 13.21
C ARG A 648 50.10 5.00 14.71
N LYS A 649 51.02 5.84 15.19
CA LYS A 649 51.49 5.87 16.58
C LYS A 649 50.30 5.86 17.53
N ARG A 650 50.29 4.81 18.37
CA ARG A 650 49.57 4.66 19.64
C ARG A 650 49.31 6.04 20.25
N PHE A 651 48.08 6.56 20.23
CA PHE A 651 47.54 7.44 21.26
C PHE A 651 46.02 7.48 21.10
N CYS A 652 45.30 6.73 21.94
CA CYS A 652 43.91 7.09 22.25
C CYS A 652 43.92 8.46 22.93
N ALA A 653 42.95 9.31 22.63
CA ALA A 653 42.76 10.53 23.41
C ALA A 653 42.46 10.13 24.88
N GLY A 654 43.41 10.38 25.78
CA GLY A 654 43.31 10.03 27.21
C GLY A 654 44.13 8.82 27.68
N ASP A 655 45.24 8.48 27.02
CA ASP A 655 46.19 7.49 27.56
C ASP A 655 46.98 8.09 28.74
N GLU A 656 46.56 7.76 29.97
CA GLU A 656 47.10 8.28 31.23
C GLU A 656 48.56 7.87 31.51
N PHE A 657 49.13 6.97 30.69
CA PHE A 657 50.47 6.42 30.87
C PHE A 657 51.52 7.00 29.92
N THR A 658 51.19 8.05 29.15
CA THR A 658 52.16 8.73 28.29
C THR A 658 53.10 9.61 29.14
N PRO A 659 54.43 9.39 29.12
CA PRO A 659 55.36 10.22 29.87
C PRO A 659 55.29 11.69 29.43
N ILE A 660 55.27 12.62 30.38
CA ILE A 660 55.18 14.08 30.12
C ILE A 660 56.24 14.58 29.13
N SER A 661 57.42 13.95 29.10
CA SER A 661 58.52 14.28 28.19
C SER A 661 58.18 14.07 26.71
N GLN A 662 57.12 13.30 26.40
CA GLN A 662 56.69 12.99 25.04
C GLN A 662 55.47 13.83 24.58
N HIS A 663 54.95 14.71 25.44
CA HIS A 663 53.93 15.67 25.03
C HIS A 663 54.55 16.83 24.22
N LYS A 664 54.24 16.90 22.92
CA LYS A 664 54.45 18.11 22.13
C LYS A 664 53.27 19.06 22.31
N TRP A 665 53.49 20.16 23.01
CA TRP A 665 52.52 21.24 23.14
C TRP A 665 52.29 21.90 21.79
N VAL A 666 51.03 21.93 21.35
CA VAL A 666 50.62 22.66 20.15
C VAL A 666 49.71 23.79 20.62
N ASP A 667 50.12 25.03 20.38
CA ASP A 667 49.30 26.19 20.69
C ASP A 667 48.09 26.20 19.75
N ARG A 668 46.93 25.86 20.31
CA ARG A 668 45.65 26.06 19.64
C ARG A 668 45.07 27.33 20.23
N GLY A 669 45.08 28.42 19.46
CA GLY A 669 44.57 29.75 19.83
C GLY A 669 43.10 29.82 20.30
N LYS A 670 42.42 28.67 20.48
CA LYS A 670 41.20 28.52 21.29
C LYS A 670 41.30 27.25 22.12
N ARG A 671 41.20 27.38 23.46
CA ARG A 671 41.19 26.27 24.41
C ARG A 671 39.95 25.39 24.20
N GLY A 672 40.13 24.16 23.73
CA GLY A 672 39.07 23.15 23.68
C GLY A 672 38.75 22.60 25.07
N PRO A 673 37.56 21.99 25.28
CA PRO A 673 37.08 21.51 26.59
C PRO A 673 37.73 20.18 27.03
N CYS A 674 39.00 19.95 26.68
CA CYS A 674 39.75 18.78 27.14
C CYS A 674 40.16 19.00 28.61
N LYS A 675 39.73 18.12 29.52
CA LYS A 675 40.07 18.21 30.94
C LYS A 675 41.58 18.12 31.23
N GLY A 676 42.36 17.43 30.40
CA GLY A 676 43.83 17.41 30.51
C GLY A 676 44.49 18.75 30.14
N CYS A 677 43.88 19.53 29.24
CA CYS A 677 44.38 20.86 28.85
C CYS A 677 43.82 22.00 29.71
N GLN A 678 42.83 21.72 30.58
CA GLN A 678 42.25 22.69 31.52
C GLN A 678 42.95 22.72 32.88
N GLY A 679 44.11 22.07 33.02
CA GLY A 679 44.92 22.14 34.22
C GLY A 679 44.23 21.47 35.42
N LEU A 680 44.43 20.16 35.57
CA LEU A 680 44.51 19.61 36.92
C LEU A 680 45.68 20.32 37.61
N GLN A 681 45.37 21.34 38.40
CA GLN A 681 46.25 21.85 39.44
C GLN A 681 46.46 20.70 40.44
N ILE A 682 47.51 19.90 40.25
CA ILE A 682 48.11 19.19 41.37
C ILE A 682 48.85 20.28 42.16
N ARG A 683 48.20 20.81 43.20
CA ARG A 683 48.94 21.55 44.22
C ARG A 683 49.81 20.57 45.00
N PRO A 684 51.07 20.90 45.28
CA PRO A 684 51.97 20.04 46.03
C PRO A 684 51.70 20.15 47.55
N ASN A 685 51.88 19.03 48.25
CA ASN A 685 52.02 18.86 49.70
C ASN A 685 50.76 18.96 50.58
N SER A 686 50.32 17.78 51.08
CA SER A 686 50.12 17.46 52.51
C SER A 686 49.39 16.11 52.62
N CYS A 687 50.08 15.01 52.92
CA CYS A 687 50.34 14.49 54.27
C CYS A 687 49.09 13.97 55.02
N ILE A 688 49.13 12.66 55.30
CA ILE A 688 48.68 11.95 56.53
C ILE A 688 47.16 11.86 56.78
N TYR A 689 46.55 10.68 56.63
CA TYR A 689 46.32 9.65 57.66
C TYR A 689 45.77 8.37 57.03
#